data_AF-A0A665UHM6-F1
#
_entry.id   AF-A0A665UHM6-F1
#
_cell.length_a   1.000
_cell.length_b   1.000
_cell.length_c   1.000
_cell.angle_alpha   90.00
_cell.angle_beta   90.00
_cell.angle_gamma   90.00
#
_symmetry.space_group_name_H-M   'P 1'
#
loop_
_entity.id
_entity.type
_entity.pdbx_description
1 polymer ?
#
loop_
_entity_poly.entity_id
_entity_poly.type
_entity_poly.pdbx_seq_one_letter_code
_entity_poly.pdbx_strand_id
1 'polypeptide(L)'
;MSPSLVCFFSINLDDDDFLSLSELPETFPSDPPEPLPHFLFEPEEGYIVKNKPVNLYCKATPATQIYFKCNSEWVHQKDHTVEERVDENSGLVVREASIEITRQQVEELFGPEDYWCQCVAWSSAGTTKSRKAHVRIAYLKKSFEQEPLGKEVSLEQEVLLQCRPPEGIPAAEVEWLKNEEIIDPAEDRNFYITIDHNLIIKQARLSDTANYTCVAKNIVAKRRSTTATVIVYVNGGWSTWTEWSVCNSRCGRGFQKRTRSCTNPAPLNGGLPCDGQAIQKLSCTTLCTVDGVWTEWSKWSACGTECTQWRRRDCNNPAPKNGGKDCEGLVLQSQNCTDGLCMQSSLFQKSTESKEKSDLGIPSAPSTDDVALYVGIVIAVIMCLVISVIVALFVYRKTHRDFDSVIIDTSALNGGFQSVNIKTARSADLLTAPPDLTNAAAMYRGPVYALHDVSDKIPMTNSPLLDPLPNLKIKVYNSSACVILCYFSFFSSPSLLRFDSDTMNLRNHSLARTRDPSCTAHGSFNNQGGHLIVPNSGVSLLVPAGAVPPGRVYEMYVTVHRKDSLRPPVEDIQTVLSPVVSCGPPGALLTRPVILTIHHCADNVQEDWLIQLKNQLAMGEWEDVVVVGEENFTTPCYVQMDSEACHILTETLATYCLVGQSMGKAAAKRLKLAVFGPISCTTLDYHIRVYCLDDTQDALKEVLQMETQMGGKLLDEPKTLNFKDSTHNLRLSIHDVPHTHWKSKLIAKYQEIPFYQVWSSSQRTLHCTFTLERLSSATTELSCKLCVRQVEGEGQIFQLSNTLEEDVQCIDTSLMDPASNITTLVGPNAFRIPLSIRQKLCGSLDAPQTRGNDWRMLAHKLNLDRYLNYFATKSSPTGVILDLWEAQHFPDGDLNELAAVLEEMGRHDGNLASMTTEH
;
A
#
# COMPACT_ATOMS: atom_id res chain seq x y z
N MET A 1 -2.83 -25.27 63.94
CA MET A 1 -2.67 -25.06 62.49
C MET A 1 -1.25 -25.47 62.12
N SER A 2 -1.10 -26.17 60.98
CA SER A 2 0.15 -26.54 60.28
C SER A 2 0.99 -25.29 59.89
N PRO A 3 2.28 -25.39 59.45
CA PRO A 3 3.03 -26.51 58.82
C PRO A 3 4.25 -27.00 59.64
N SER A 4 4.84 -28.20 59.46
CA SER A 4 5.63 -28.75 58.32
C SER A 4 6.96 -28.03 58.04
N LEU A 5 8.11 -28.70 58.22
CA LEU A 5 9.26 -28.61 57.29
C LEU A 5 10.35 -29.69 57.54
N VAL A 6 10.69 -30.43 56.47
CA VAL A 6 12.00 -31.02 56.09
C VAL A 6 12.79 -31.91 57.08
N CYS A 7 12.94 -33.19 56.71
CA CYS A 7 14.05 -34.04 57.11
C CYS A 7 15.11 -34.08 55.99
N PHE A 8 16.39 -33.89 56.34
CA PHE A 8 17.53 -34.29 55.50
C PHE A 8 18.12 -35.60 56.06
N PHE A 9 18.39 -36.57 55.18
CA PHE A 9 19.12 -37.80 55.54
C PHE A 9 20.63 -37.55 55.43
N SER A 10 21.37 -37.79 56.51
CA SER A 10 22.84 -37.88 56.47
C SER A 10 23.29 -39.30 56.13
N ILE A 11 24.30 -39.39 55.28
CA ILE A 11 25.02 -40.62 54.94
C ILE A 11 26.06 -40.89 56.03
N ASN A 12 26.11 -42.13 56.52
CA ASN A 12 27.27 -42.68 57.23
C ASN A 12 27.70 -43.97 56.51
N LEU A 13 29.00 -44.07 56.22
CA LEU A 13 29.71 -45.26 55.76
C LEU A 13 30.94 -45.36 56.65
N ASP A 14 31.17 -46.54 57.23
CA ASP A 14 32.38 -46.93 57.96
C ASP A 14 32.89 -48.25 57.34
N ASP A 15 34.20 -48.47 57.43
CA ASP A 15 34.99 -49.30 56.51
C ASP A 15 35.13 -50.82 56.84
N ASP A 16 35.71 -51.50 55.85
CA ASP A 16 36.71 -52.58 55.91
C ASP A 16 36.38 -54.05 55.54
N ASP A 17 37.32 -54.62 54.77
CA ASP A 17 37.30 -55.87 53.99
C ASP A 17 37.63 -57.17 54.78
N PHE A 18 37.13 -58.34 54.32
CA PHE A 18 38.00 -59.51 54.04
C PHE A 18 37.38 -60.67 53.20
N LEU A 19 37.96 -60.90 52.00
CA LEU A 19 38.21 -62.15 51.24
C LEU A 19 37.17 -63.32 51.12
N SER A 20 36.65 -63.46 49.88
CA SER A 20 36.60 -64.66 49.00
C SER A 20 36.16 -66.07 49.47
N LEU A 21 35.14 -66.66 48.81
CA LEU A 21 35.27 -67.78 47.84
C LEU A 21 33.92 -68.31 47.27
N SER A 22 33.77 -68.22 45.94
CA SER A 22 33.18 -69.20 45.00
C SER A 22 31.71 -69.70 45.03
N GLU A 23 31.21 -69.92 43.80
CA GLU A 23 30.05 -70.74 43.34
C GLU A 23 28.61 -70.25 43.53
N LEU A 24 28.00 -69.78 42.42
CA LEU A 24 26.82 -70.39 41.76
C LEU A 24 26.44 -69.62 40.46
N PRO A 25 26.23 -70.28 39.31
CA PRO A 25 25.77 -69.62 38.08
C PRO A 25 24.36 -70.10 37.66
N GLU A 26 23.30 -69.48 38.19
CA GLU A 26 21.93 -69.63 37.65
C GLU A 26 21.21 -68.27 37.58
N THR A 27 21.52 -67.48 36.54
CA THR A 27 20.57 -66.48 36.05
C THR A 27 19.67 -67.13 35.01
N PHE A 28 18.44 -67.46 35.39
CA PHE A 28 17.37 -67.72 34.44
C PHE A 28 17.25 -66.50 33.50
N PRO A 29 17.15 -66.69 32.18
CA PRO A 29 16.71 -65.61 31.32
C PRO A 29 15.26 -65.30 31.70
N SER A 30 15.03 -64.11 32.26
CA SER A 30 13.67 -63.60 32.43
C SER A 30 13.00 -63.57 31.06
N ASP A 31 11.79 -64.13 30.97
CA ASP A 31 10.98 -64.03 29.75
C ASP A 31 10.91 -62.56 29.30
N PRO A 32 10.95 -62.29 27.98
CA PRO A 32 10.87 -60.93 27.47
C PRO A 32 9.60 -60.27 28.01
N PRO A 33 9.68 -59.03 28.54
CA PRO A 33 8.54 -58.39 29.19
C PRO A 33 7.37 -58.31 28.21
N GLU A 34 6.24 -58.93 28.57
CA GLU A 34 5.06 -58.97 27.72
C GLU A 34 4.62 -57.54 27.37
N PRO A 35 4.25 -57.26 26.11
CA PRO A 35 3.94 -55.90 25.70
C PRO A 35 2.57 -55.44 26.22
N LEU A 36 2.47 -54.13 26.46
CA LEU A 36 1.19 -53.44 26.65
C LEU A 36 0.34 -53.55 25.36
N PRO A 37 -1.00 -53.51 25.45
CA PRO A 37 -1.85 -53.57 24.26
C PRO A 37 -1.63 -52.34 23.39
N HIS A 38 -1.38 -52.53 22.10
CA HIS A 38 -1.43 -51.45 21.12
C HIS A 38 -2.75 -51.52 20.33
N PHE A 39 -3.32 -50.36 20.01
CA PHE A 39 -4.52 -50.28 19.19
C PHE A 39 -4.16 -50.44 17.71
N LEU A 40 -4.85 -51.36 17.03
CA LEU A 40 -4.83 -51.52 15.58
C LEU A 40 -5.93 -50.67 14.92
N PHE A 41 -7.03 -50.44 15.63
CA PHE A 41 -8.12 -49.56 15.21
C PHE A 41 -8.65 -48.84 16.45
N GLU A 42 -8.55 -47.51 16.46
CA GLU A 42 -9.11 -46.67 17.51
C GLU A 42 -10.50 -46.15 17.10
N PRO A 43 -11.45 -46.01 18.04
CA PRO A 43 -12.79 -45.53 17.71
C PRO A 43 -12.76 -44.13 17.07
N GLU A 44 -13.56 -43.95 16.02
CA GLU A 44 -13.75 -42.71 15.28
C GLU A 44 -15.01 -41.98 15.75
N GLU A 45 -15.15 -40.69 15.40
CA GLU A 45 -16.32 -39.90 15.76
C GLU A 45 -17.61 -40.46 15.15
N GLY A 46 -18.65 -40.58 15.97
CA GLY A 46 -19.94 -41.14 15.59
C GLY A 46 -20.98 -40.07 15.27
N TYR A 47 -21.72 -40.24 14.19
CA TYR A 47 -22.71 -39.26 13.74
C TYR A 47 -24.10 -39.88 13.53
N ILE A 48 -25.06 -39.50 14.38
CA ILE A 48 -26.42 -40.03 14.36
C ILE A 48 -27.27 -39.28 13.33
N VAL A 49 -27.58 -39.94 12.21
CA VAL A 49 -28.40 -39.39 11.12
C VAL A 49 -29.81 -39.99 11.17
N LYS A 50 -30.85 -39.14 11.28
CA LYS A 50 -32.28 -39.53 11.19
C LYS A 50 -32.66 -40.74 12.09
N ASN A 51 -32.24 -40.70 13.36
CA ASN A 51 -32.44 -41.75 14.38
C ASN A 51 -31.73 -43.09 14.14
N LYS A 52 -30.90 -43.25 13.09
CA LYS A 52 -30.09 -44.45 12.95
C LYS A 52 -28.99 -44.46 14.03
N PRO A 53 -28.88 -45.50 14.89
CA PRO A 53 -27.80 -45.61 15.86
C PRO A 53 -26.44 -45.74 15.17
N VAL A 54 -25.37 -45.43 15.90
CA VAL A 54 -23.99 -45.50 15.41
C VAL A 54 -23.19 -46.53 16.21
N ASN A 55 -22.36 -47.30 15.52
CA ASN A 55 -21.48 -48.29 16.15
C ASN A 55 -20.07 -47.71 16.26
N LEU A 56 -19.49 -47.79 17.45
CA LEU A 56 -18.06 -47.53 17.65
C LEU A 56 -17.31 -48.86 17.62
N TYR A 57 -16.13 -48.86 16.99
CA TYR A 57 -15.27 -50.04 16.83
C TYR A 57 -13.91 -49.76 17.48
N CYS A 58 -13.35 -50.77 18.15
CA CYS A 58 -12.04 -50.68 18.78
C CYS A 58 -11.31 -52.02 18.68
N LYS A 59 -10.04 -52.03 18.29
CA LYS A 59 -9.25 -53.24 18.07
C LYS A 59 -7.86 -53.10 18.64
N ALA A 60 -7.39 -54.08 19.40
CA ALA A 60 -6.08 -54.04 20.05
C ALA A 60 -5.40 -55.43 20.12
N THR A 61 -4.08 -55.44 20.22
CA THR A 61 -3.26 -56.64 20.42
C THR A 61 -1.96 -56.34 21.18
N PRO A 62 -1.42 -57.27 22.00
CA PRO A 62 -2.15 -58.39 22.58
C PRO A 62 -3.22 -57.85 23.54
N ALA A 63 -4.46 -58.32 23.42
CA ALA A 63 -5.58 -57.84 24.23
C ALA A 63 -6.39 -58.99 24.83
N THR A 64 -6.35 -59.13 26.16
CA THR A 64 -7.13 -60.13 26.91
C THR A 64 -8.56 -59.66 27.17
N GLN A 65 -8.77 -58.35 27.33
CA GLN A 65 -10.08 -57.71 27.47
C GLN A 65 -10.08 -56.34 26.79
N ILE A 66 -11.24 -55.93 26.28
CA ILE A 66 -11.50 -54.59 25.74
C ILE A 66 -12.87 -54.14 26.23
N TYR A 67 -12.95 -52.94 26.80
CA TYR A 67 -14.18 -52.32 27.25
C TYR A 67 -14.24 -50.84 26.88
N PHE A 68 -15.44 -50.33 26.64
CA PHE A 68 -15.70 -48.91 26.43
C PHE A 68 -16.10 -48.21 27.74
N LYS A 69 -15.55 -47.01 27.90
CA LYS A 69 -15.89 -46.07 28.96
C LYS A 69 -16.49 -44.82 28.34
N CYS A 70 -17.79 -44.60 28.50
CA CYS A 70 -18.51 -43.46 27.93
C CYS A 70 -18.91 -42.46 29.03
N ASN A 71 -18.65 -41.17 28.81
CA ASN A 71 -18.91 -40.08 29.78
C ASN A 71 -18.45 -40.39 31.23
N SER A 72 -17.27 -41.03 31.36
CA SER A 72 -16.69 -41.50 32.62
C SER A 72 -17.38 -42.70 33.32
N GLU A 73 -18.42 -43.30 32.73
CA GLU A 73 -19.00 -44.57 33.20
C GLU A 73 -18.59 -45.75 32.30
N TRP A 74 -18.62 -46.97 32.84
CA TRP A 74 -18.32 -48.18 32.08
C TRP A 74 -19.58 -48.72 31.41
N VAL A 75 -19.52 -48.97 30.10
CA VAL A 75 -20.63 -49.58 29.35
C VAL A 75 -20.83 -51.03 29.82
N HIS A 76 -22.07 -51.52 29.88
CA HIS A 76 -22.34 -52.86 30.41
C HIS A 76 -21.81 -53.95 29.46
N GLN A 77 -21.32 -55.07 30.01
CA GLN A 77 -20.76 -56.18 29.21
C GLN A 77 -21.76 -56.79 28.20
N LYS A 78 -23.07 -56.53 28.36
CA LYS A 78 -24.13 -57.01 27.47
C LYS A 78 -24.22 -56.21 26.17
N ASP A 79 -23.75 -54.97 26.20
CA ASP A 79 -23.85 -54.02 25.11
C ASP A 79 -22.56 -54.03 24.24
N HIS A 80 -21.60 -54.89 24.62
CA HIS A 80 -20.34 -55.11 23.91
C HIS A 80 -20.45 -56.32 22.99
N THR A 81 -20.30 -56.10 21.68
CA THR A 81 -20.07 -57.16 20.69
C THR A 81 -18.58 -57.34 20.49
N VAL A 82 -18.03 -58.47 20.99
CA VAL A 82 -16.59 -58.77 20.99
C VAL A 82 -16.28 -59.94 20.06
N GLU A 83 -15.32 -59.75 19.16
CA GLU A 83 -14.67 -60.79 18.37
C GLU A 83 -13.23 -61.00 18.84
N GLU A 84 -12.76 -62.24 18.81
CA GLU A 84 -11.38 -62.63 19.14
C GLU A 84 -10.78 -63.38 17.96
N ARG A 85 -9.55 -63.02 17.59
CA ARG A 85 -8.79 -63.64 16.50
C ARG A 85 -7.32 -63.73 16.92
N VAL A 86 -6.64 -64.82 16.57
CA VAL A 86 -5.18 -64.91 16.75
C VAL A 86 -4.54 -64.43 15.46
N ASP A 87 -3.57 -63.51 15.55
CA ASP A 87 -2.82 -63.05 14.38
C ASP A 87 -1.87 -64.15 13.88
N GLU A 88 -1.98 -64.51 12.61
CA GLU A 88 -1.22 -65.63 12.01
C GLU A 88 0.29 -65.36 11.97
N ASN A 89 0.70 -64.08 11.95
CA ASN A 89 2.11 -63.69 11.84
C ASN A 89 2.81 -63.55 13.20
N SER A 90 2.12 -63.09 14.25
CA SER A 90 2.70 -62.86 15.58
C SER A 90 2.29 -63.89 16.64
N GLY A 91 1.23 -64.67 16.40
CA GLY A 91 0.65 -65.58 17.39
C GLY A 91 -0.05 -64.88 18.57
N LEU A 92 -0.18 -63.54 18.53
CA LEU A 92 -0.78 -62.75 19.60
C LEU A 92 -2.30 -62.66 19.44
N VAL A 93 -2.99 -62.55 20.59
CA VAL A 93 -4.46 -62.44 20.64
C VAL A 93 -4.89 -61.03 20.29
N VAL A 94 -5.53 -60.88 19.13
CA VAL A 94 -6.20 -59.66 18.69
C VAL A 94 -7.66 -59.72 19.14
N ARG A 95 -8.11 -58.74 19.91
CA ARG A 95 -9.54 -58.54 20.19
C ARG A 95 -10.07 -57.31 19.48
N GLU A 96 -11.32 -57.42 19.07
CA GLU A 96 -12.11 -56.35 18.45
C GLU A 96 -13.42 -56.24 19.23
N ALA A 97 -13.72 -55.07 19.76
CA ALA A 97 -14.95 -54.79 20.49
C ALA A 97 -15.72 -53.65 19.81
N SER A 98 -17.04 -53.76 19.83
CA SER A 98 -17.94 -52.73 19.33
C SER A 98 -19.11 -52.51 20.27
N ILE A 99 -19.65 -51.28 20.26
CA ILE A 99 -20.82 -50.86 21.03
C ILE A 99 -21.76 -50.06 20.13
N GLU A 100 -23.07 -50.25 20.30
CA GLU A 100 -24.11 -49.48 19.60
C GLU A 100 -24.59 -48.31 20.48
N ILE A 101 -24.60 -47.10 19.93
CA ILE A 101 -25.02 -45.88 20.62
C ILE A 101 -26.25 -45.30 19.93
N THR A 102 -27.34 -45.22 20.68
CA THR A 102 -28.64 -44.73 20.22
C THR A 102 -28.80 -43.22 20.41
N ARG A 103 -29.76 -42.62 19.69
CA ARG A 103 -30.06 -41.19 19.81
C ARG A 103 -30.49 -40.80 21.24
N GLN A 104 -31.28 -41.64 21.91
CA GLN A 104 -31.81 -41.35 23.24
C GLN A 104 -30.70 -41.17 24.28
N GLN A 105 -29.68 -42.04 24.26
CA GLN A 105 -28.52 -41.94 25.16
C GLN A 105 -27.72 -40.63 24.99
N VAL A 106 -27.74 -40.04 23.79
CA VAL A 106 -27.07 -38.76 23.49
C VAL A 106 -27.97 -37.56 23.86
N GLU A 107 -29.28 -37.66 23.69
CA GLU A 107 -30.25 -36.60 24.04
C GLU A 107 -30.55 -36.51 25.55
N GLU A 108 -30.41 -37.61 26.30
CA GLU A 108 -30.63 -37.65 27.75
C GLU A 108 -29.47 -37.04 28.57
N LEU A 109 -28.34 -36.74 27.92
CA LEU A 109 -27.16 -36.17 28.58
C LEU A 109 -27.29 -34.64 28.76
N PHE A 110 -27.90 -34.20 29.86
CA PHE A 110 -27.96 -32.80 30.25
C PHE A 110 -26.63 -32.32 30.87
N GLY A 111 -25.62 -32.06 30.03
CA GLY A 111 -24.30 -31.56 30.46
C GLY A 111 -23.65 -30.61 29.42
N PRO A 112 -22.56 -29.90 29.80
CA PRO A 112 -21.83 -29.01 28.91
C PRO A 112 -20.80 -29.74 28.00
N GLU A 113 -20.52 -31.02 28.23
CA GLU A 113 -19.63 -31.83 27.39
C GLU A 113 -20.42 -32.67 26.37
N ASP A 114 -19.91 -32.78 25.15
CA ASP A 114 -20.39 -33.74 24.14
C ASP A 114 -20.28 -35.19 24.63
N TYR A 115 -21.25 -36.03 24.29
CA TYR A 115 -21.22 -37.46 24.57
C TYR A 115 -19.95 -38.11 23.98
N TRP A 116 -19.06 -38.65 24.81
CA TRP A 116 -17.79 -39.22 24.39
C TRP A 116 -17.58 -40.64 24.92
N CYS A 117 -16.88 -41.47 24.15
CA CYS A 117 -16.47 -42.81 24.53
C CYS A 117 -14.97 -43.02 24.33
N GLN A 118 -14.32 -43.67 25.30
CA GLN A 118 -12.91 -44.06 25.24
C GLN A 118 -12.82 -45.58 25.36
N CYS A 119 -12.07 -46.21 24.47
CA CYS A 119 -11.76 -47.63 24.55
C CYS A 119 -10.61 -47.87 25.52
N VAL A 120 -10.70 -48.92 26.32
CA VAL A 120 -9.63 -49.39 27.22
C VAL A 120 -9.33 -50.84 26.90
N ALA A 121 -8.05 -51.16 26.70
CA ALA A 121 -7.57 -52.51 26.44
C ALA A 121 -6.68 -52.99 27.60
N TRP A 122 -6.73 -54.29 27.88
CA TRP A 122 -5.94 -54.96 28.91
C TRP A 122 -5.02 -56.02 28.28
N SER A 123 -3.78 -56.10 28.76
CA SER A 123 -2.92 -57.29 28.63
C SER A 123 -2.47 -57.72 30.04
N SER A 124 -1.72 -58.81 30.12
CA SER A 124 -1.02 -59.24 31.33
C SER A 124 -0.03 -58.19 31.87
N ALA A 125 0.50 -57.32 31.00
CA ALA A 125 1.45 -56.28 31.36
C ALA A 125 0.81 -54.97 31.85
N GLY A 126 -0.50 -54.76 31.63
CA GLY A 126 -1.20 -53.55 32.07
C GLY A 126 -2.36 -53.12 31.17
N THR A 127 -2.62 -51.81 31.13
CA THR A 127 -3.73 -51.24 30.35
C THR A 127 -3.31 -50.05 29.50
N THR A 128 -3.96 -49.90 28.35
CA THR A 128 -3.84 -48.74 27.47
C THR A 128 -5.22 -48.20 27.12
N LYS A 129 -5.28 -46.89 26.83
CA LYS A 129 -6.53 -46.17 26.54
C LYS A 129 -6.42 -45.52 25.16
N SER A 130 -7.50 -45.58 24.38
CA SER A 130 -7.55 -44.95 23.06
C SER A 130 -7.76 -43.43 23.15
N ARG A 131 -7.73 -42.76 22.00
CA ARG A 131 -8.40 -41.46 21.81
C ARG A 131 -9.88 -41.52 22.24
N LYS A 132 -10.44 -40.37 22.65
CA LYS A 132 -11.88 -40.22 22.87
C LYS A 132 -12.59 -40.05 21.52
N ALA A 133 -13.61 -40.85 21.27
CA ALA A 133 -14.53 -40.68 20.14
C ALA A 133 -15.79 -39.93 20.62
N HIS A 134 -16.09 -38.80 20.00
CA HIS A 134 -17.31 -38.04 20.28
C HIS A 134 -18.47 -38.54 19.42
N VAL A 135 -19.66 -38.62 20.00
CA VAL A 135 -20.88 -39.01 19.30
C VAL A 135 -21.87 -37.86 19.32
N ARG A 136 -22.21 -37.34 18.14
CA ARG A 136 -23.07 -36.16 17.98
C ARG A 136 -24.26 -36.44 17.08
N ILE A 137 -25.32 -35.67 17.27
CA ILE A 137 -26.51 -35.72 16.40
C ILE A 137 -26.22 -34.90 15.15
N ALA A 138 -26.29 -35.55 13.98
CA ALA A 138 -25.91 -34.92 12.73
C ALA A 138 -27.01 -33.98 12.21
N TYR A 139 -26.65 -32.74 11.90
CA TYR A 139 -27.55 -31.76 11.28
C TYR A 139 -26.81 -30.82 10.32
N LEU A 140 -27.56 -30.16 9.43
CA LEU A 140 -27.08 -29.08 8.58
C LEU A 140 -28.20 -28.04 8.42
N LYS A 141 -27.91 -26.77 8.72
CA LYS A 141 -28.87 -25.67 8.54
C LYS A 141 -29.25 -25.48 7.06
N LYS A 142 -30.26 -24.65 6.80
CA LYS A 142 -30.76 -24.36 5.44
C LYS A 142 -30.13 -23.13 4.82
N SER A 143 -29.98 -22.06 5.61
CA SER A 143 -29.34 -20.81 5.23
C SER A 143 -27.82 -20.94 5.36
N PHE A 144 -27.08 -20.44 4.36
CA PHE A 144 -25.65 -20.17 4.48
C PHE A 144 -25.42 -19.03 5.46
N GLU A 145 -24.23 -18.99 6.07
CA GLU A 145 -23.80 -17.87 6.91
C GLU A 145 -23.32 -16.69 6.06
N GLN A 146 -22.63 -16.99 4.96
CA GLN A 146 -22.21 -16.01 3.96
C GLN A 146 -22.31 -16.63 2.57
N GLU A 147 -23.14 -16.04 1.71
CA GLU A 147 -23.26 -16.43 0.31
C GLU A 147 -22.33 -15.60 -0.59
N PRO A 148 -21.88 -16.16 -1.75
CA PRO A 148 -20.97 -15.46 -2.62
C PRO A 148 -21.66 -14.32 -3.37
N LEU A 149 -20.99 -13.17 -3.45
CA LEU A 149 -21.47 -11.98 -4.13
C LEU A 149 -20.82 -11.84 -5.50
N GLY A 150 -21.60 -11.42 -6.50
CA GLY A 150 -21.09 -11.11 -7.84
C GLY A 150 -20.07 -9.97 -7.82
N LYS A 151 -19.08 -10.03 -8.72
CA LYS A 151 -18.00 -9.03 -8.83
C LYS A 151 -17.69 -8.71 -10.28
N GLU A 152 -17.48 -7.42 -10.56
CA GLU A 152 -16.93 -6.93 -11.81
C GLU A 152 -15.43 -6.68 -11.60
N VAL A 153 -14.57 -7.23 -12.45
CA VAL A 153 -13.12 -7.24 -12.26
C VAL A 153 -12.38 -6.94 -13.57
N SER A 154 -11.25 -6.25 -13.49
CA SER A 154 -10.40 -6.01 -14.67
C SER A 154 -9.59 -7.27 -15.04
N LEU A 155 -9.09 -7.35 -16.28
CA LEU A 155 -8.17 -8.43 -16.68
C LEU A 155 -6.94 -8.52 -15.77
N GLU A 156 -6.44 -9.75 -15.57
CA GLU A 156 -5.23 -10.09 -14.80
C GLU A 156 -5.30 -9.82 -13.29
N GLN A 157 -6.31 -9.10 -12.80
CA GLN A 157 -6.57 -8.88 -11.38
C GLN A 157 -7.11 -10.16 -10.70
N GLU A 158 -6.82 -10.32 -9.41
CA GLU A 158 -7.30 -11.46 -8.61
C GLU A 158 -8.79 -11.31 -8.22
N VAL A 159 -9.53 -12.43 -8.24
CA VAL A 159 -10.93 -12.50 -7.78
C VAL A 159 -11.04 -13.40 -6.56
N LEU A 160 -11.39 -12.83 -5.41
CA LEU A 160 -11.82 -13.56 -4.22
C LEU A 160 -13.37 -13.64 -4.15
N LEU A 161 -13.93 -14.85 -4.21
CA LEU A 161 -15.33 -15.12 -3.89
C LEU A 161 -15.40 -15.81 -2.52
N GLN A 162 -16.05 -15.13 -1.56
CA GLN A 162 -16.21 -15.65 -0.21
C GLN A 162 -17.43 -16.58 -0.11
N CYS A 163 -17.32 -17.66 0.66
CA CYS A 163 -18.45 -18.51 1.01
C CYS A 163 -18.27 -19.12 2.40
N ARG A 164 -19.23 -18.92 3.30
CA ARG A 164 -19.28 -19.60 4.60
C ARG A 164 -20.46 -20.56 4.61
N PRO A 165 -20.23 -21.89 4.69
CA PRO A 165 -21.28 -22.88 4.61
C PRO A 165 -22.28 -22.76 5.79
N PRO A 166 -23.48 -23.36 5.68
CA PRO A 166 -24.42 -23.43 6.80
C PRO A 166 -23.81 -24.18 7.99
N GLU A 167 -24.00 -23.67 9.20
CA GLU A 167 -23.68 -24.39 10.44
C GLU A 167 -24.26 -25.82 10.44
N GLY A 168 -23.44 -26.79 10.82
CA GLY A 168 -23.79 -28.19 10.83
C GLY A 168 -22.75 -29.03 11.56
N ILE A 169 -23.16 -30.24 11.93
CA ILE A 169 -22.33 -31.23 12.61
C ILE A 169 -22.41 -32.54 11.81
N PRO A 170 -21.29 -33.10 11.30
CA PRO A 170 -19.96 -32.49 11.24
C PRO A 170 -19.95 -31.20 10.38
N ALA A 171 -18.84 -30.46 10.38
CA ALA A 171 -18.67 -29.31 9.49
C ALA A 171 -18.85 -29.72 8.02
N ALA A 172 -19.40 -28.81 7.20
CA ALA A 172 -19.70 -29.12 5.80
C ALA A 172 -18.48 -28.93 4.89
N GLU A 173 -18.21 -29.91 4.03
CA GLU A 173 -17.28 -29.80 2.92
C GLU A 173 -17.82 -28.79 1.89
N VAL A 174 -16.96 -27.97 1.29
CA VAL A 174 -17.36 -27.00 0.25
C VAL A 174 -16.80 -27.38 -1.11
N GLU A 175 -17.71 -27.53 -2.08
CA GLU A 175 -17.44 -27.76 -3.49
C GLU A 175 -17.85 -26.49 -4.27
N TRP A 176 -17.01 -25.98 -5.17
CA TRP A 176 -17.32 -24.82 -6.02
C TRP A 176 -17.71 -25.23 -7.44
N LEU A 177 -18.75 -24.57 -7.97
CA LEU A 177 -19.21 -24.76 -9.34
C LEU A 177 -18.98 -23.50 -10.18
N LYS A 178 -18.57 -23.67 -11.44
CA LYS A 178 -18.52 -22.64 -12.50
C LYS A 178 -19.51 -23.04 -13.58
N ASN A 179 -20.56 -22.25 -13.80
CA ASN A 179 -21.66 -22.56 -14.72
C ASN A 179 -22.28 -23.97 -14.48
N GLU A 180 -22.47 -24.35 -13.21
CA GLU A 180 -22.96 -25.66 -12.74
C GLU A 180 -22.00 -26.86 -12.89
N GLU A 181 -20.80 -26.68 -13.46
CA GLU A 181 -19.74 -27.71 -13.51
C GLU A 181 -18.77 -27.56 -12.33
N ILE A 182 -18.28 -28.67 -11.78
CA ILE A 182 -17.36 -28.67 -10.62
C ILE A 182 -15.98 -28.14 -11.06
N ILE A 183 -15.43 -27.20 -10.28
CA ILE A 183 -14.06 -26.72 -10.48
C ILE A 183 -13.09 -27.69 -9.79
N ASP A 184 -12.20 -28.32 -10.57
CA ASP A 184 -11.05 -29.07 -10.03
C ASP A 184 -9.77 -28.21 -10.08
N PRO A 185 -9.19 -27.79 -8.93
CA PRO A 185 -7.92 -27.05 -8.89
C PRO A 185 -6.72 -27.83 -9.47
N ALA A 186 -6.83 -29.15 -9.68
CA ALA A 186 -5.80 -29.95 -10.34
C ALA A 186 -5.77 -29.72 -11.87
N GLU A 187 -6.91 -29.38 -12.49
CA GLU A 187 -7.01 -29.15 -13.94
C GLU A 187 -6.56 -27.75 -14.35
N ASP A 188 -6.98 -26.69 -13.63
CA ASP A 188 -6.52 -25.32 -13.86
C ASP A 188 -6.01 -24.65 -12.57
N ARG A 189 -4.68 -24.45 -12.54
CA ARG A 189 -3.92 -23.82 -11.44
C ARG A 189 -4.27 -22.34 -11.19
N ASN A 190 -5.10 -21.73 -12.04
CA ASN A 190 -5.65 -20.40 -11.82
C ASN A 190 -6.65 -20.36 -10.66
N PHE A 191 -7.38 -21.46 -10.44
CA PHE A 191 -8.31 -21.60 -9.34
C PHE A 191 -7.61 -22.15 -8.10
N TYR A 192 -7.95 -21.59 -6.95
CA TYR A 192 -7.48 -22.05 -5.66
C TYR A 192 -8.63 -21.96 -4.65
N ILE A 193 -8.87 -23.04 -3.91
CA ILE A 193 -9.90 -23.08 -2.86
C ILE A 193 -9.16 -23.05 -1.53
N THR A 194 -9.47 -22.07 -0.67
CA THR A 194 -8.81 -21.91 0.64
C THR A 194 -9.36 -22.89 1.67
N ILE A 195 -8.64 -23.04 2.79
CA ILE A 195 -9.13 -23.80 3.95
C ILE A 195 -10.44 -23.22 4.50
N ASP A 196 -10.60 -21.90 4.43
CA ASP A 196 -11.82 -21.16 4.79
C ASP A 196 -12.91 -21.18 3.70
N HIS A 197 -12.82 -22.14 2.77
CA HIS A 197 -13.80 -22.42 1.71
C HIS A 197 -13.99 -21.34 0.64
N ASN A 198 -13.12 -20.32 0.59
CA ASN A 198 -13.20 -19.25 -0.41
C ASN A 198 -12.59 -19.69 -1.75
N LEU A 199 -13.15 -19.22 -2.88
CA LEU A 199 -12.57 -19.43 -4.21
C LEU A 199 -11.76 -18.20 -4.62
N ILE A 200 -10.49 -18.44 -4.97
CA ILE A 200 -9.57 -17.43 -5.51
C ILE A 200 -9.29 -17.76 -6.98
N ILE A 201 -9.47 -16.77 -7.85
CA ILE A 201 -9.05 -16.79 -9.26
C ILE A 201 -7.83 -15.87 -9.37
N LYS A 202 -6.62 -16.43 -9.47
CA LYS A 202 -5.36 -15.67 -9.35
C LYS A 202 -5.20 -14.59 -10.42
N GLN A 203 -5.63 -14.86 -11.65
CA GLN A 203 -5.61 -13.92 -12.76
C GLN A 203 -6.93 -14.02 -13.52
N ALA A 204 -7.74 -12.96 -13.48
CA ALA A 204 -9.01 -12.90 -14.19
C ALA A 204 -8.81 -12.95 -15.73
N ARG A 205 -9.33 -14.00 -16.38
CA ARG A 205 -9.34 -14.17 -17.84
C ARG A 205 -10.75 -13.90 -18.38
N LEU A 206 -10.89 -13.56 -19.66
CA LEU A 206 -12.22 -13.41 -20.29
C LEU A 206 -13.09 -14.69 -20.15
N SER A 207 -12.46 -15.87 -20.13
CA SER A 207 -13.08 -17.18 -19.90
C SER A 207 -13.63 -17.39 -18.48
N ASP A 208 -13.32 -16.50 -17.54
CA ASP A 208 -13.77 -16.56 -16.14
C ASP A 208 -15.00 -15.70 -15.88
N THR A 209 -15.55 -15.07 -16.93
CA THR A 209 -16.89 -14.49 -16.91
C THR A 209 -17.92 -15.62 -16.87
N ALA A 210 -18.47 -15.91 -15.69
CA ALA A 210 -19.30 -17.07 -15.42
C ALA A 210 -20.14 -16.89 -14.13
N ASN A 211 -21.10 -17.80 -13.94
CA ASN A 211 -21.88 -17.90 -12.71
C ASN A 211 -21.22 -18.90 -11.77
N TYR A 212 -20.80 -18.44 -10.60
CA TYR A 212 -20.13 -19.25 -9.59
C TYR A 212 -21.09 -19.59 -8.44
N THR A 213 -21.20 -20.87 -8.10
CA THR A 213 -22.10 -21.36 -7.05
C THR A 213 -21.30 -22.13 -5.98
N CYS A 214 -21.49 -21.78 -4.72
CA CYS A 214 -20.90 -22.51 -3.61
C CYS A 214 -21.84 -23.64 -3.15
N VAL A 215 -21.30 -24.83 -2.92
CA VAL A 215 -22.07 -26.02 -2.53
C VAL A 215 -21.51 -26.60 -1.24
N ALA A 216 -22.28 -26.47 -0.16
CA ALA A 216 -21.96 -27.06 1.14
C ALA A 216 -22.54 -28.47 1.25
N LYS A 217 -21.72 -29.44 1.63
CA LYS A 217 -22.03 -30.88 1.65
C LYS A 217 -21.73 -31.45 3.02
N ASN A 218 -22.71 -32.13 3.59
CA ASN A 218 -22.58 -32.86 4.84
C ASN A 218 -23.25 -34.24 4.69
N ILE A 219 -22.95 -35.18 5.57
CA ILE A 219 -23.55 -36.53 5.64
C ILE A 219 -25.09 -36.51 5.71
N VAL A 220 -25.67 -35.38 6.14
CA VAL A 220 -27.12 -35.16 6.25
C VAL A 220 -27.75 -34.72 4.92
N ALA A 221 -27.10 -33.81 4.18
CA ALA A 221 -27.62 -33.17 2.98
C ALA A 221 -26.54 -32.35 2.24
N LYS A 222 -26.78 -32.04 0.95
CA LYS A 222 -26.15 -30.91 0.25
C LYS A 222 -27.03 -29.65 0.30
N ARG A 223 -26.39 -28.48 0.27
CA ARG A 223 -26.96 -27.13 0.19
C ARG A 223 -26.22 -26.35 -0.87
N ARG A 224 -26.92 -25.49 -1.62
CA ARG A 224 -26.37 -24.64 -2.67
C ARG A 224 -26.66 -23.19 -2.29
N SER A 225 -25.68 -22.31 -2.44
CA SER A 225 -25.84 -20.87 -2.23
C SER A 225 -26.59 -20.22 -3.40
N THR A 226 -26.88 -18.94 -3.28
CA THR A 226 -27.07 -18.04 -4.42
C THR A 226 -25.85 -18.05 -5.37
N THR A 227 -26.10 -17.77 -6.65
CA THR A 227 -25.10 -17.73 -7.72
C THR A 227 -24.43 -16.36 -7.82
N ALA A 228 -23.11 -16.29 -7.69
CA ALA A 228 -22.33 -15.08 -7.92
C ALA A 228 -21.95 -14.93 -9.39
N THR A 229 -22.44 -13.87 -10.05
CA THR A 229 -22.02 -13.53 -11.42
C THR A 229 -20.67 -12.81 -11.38
N VAL A 230 -19.61 -13.40 -11.92
CA VAL A 230 -18.32 -12.72 -12.12
C VAL A 230 -18.26 -12.22 -13.56
N ILE A 231 -17.91 -10.94 -13.74
CA ILE A 231 -17.78 -10.31 -15.05
C ILE A 231 -16.37 -9.74 -15.18
N VAL A 232 -15.59 -10.26 -16.13
CA VAL A 232 -14.24 -9.79 -16.41
C VAL A 232 -14.30 -8.75 -17.53
N TYR A 233 -13.99 -7.50 -17.21
CA TYR A 233 -14.05 -6.37 -18.12
C TYR A 233 -12.66 -5.93 -18.62
N VAL A 234 -12.66 -5.24 -19.76
CA VAL A 234 -11.46 -4.67 -20.37
C VAL A 234 -11.68 -3.18 -20.52
N ASN A 235 -10.83 -2.37 -19.90
CA ASN A 235 -10.83 -0.92 -20.09
C ASN A 235 -10.22 -0.57 -21.45
N GLY A 236 -10.78 0.45 -22.11
CA GLY A 236 -10.30 0.94 -23.39
C GLY A 236 -8.91 1.57 -23.26
N GLY A 237 -7.96 1.07 -24.05
CA GLY A 237 -6.64 1.67 -24.25
C GLY A 237 -6.51 2.35 -25.61
N TRP A 238 -5.79 3.47 -25.64
CA TRP A 238 -5.53 4.21 -26.88
C TRP A 238 -4.56 3.46 -27.79
N SER A 239 -4.86 3.45 -29.09
CA SER A 239 -3.89 3.14 -30.13
C SER A 239 -2.71 4.11 -30.08
N THR A 240 -1.60 3.71 -30.71
CA THR A 240 -0.57 4.66 -31.12
C THR A 240 -1.18 5.79 -31.96
N TRP A 241 -0.59 6.98 -31.87
CA TRP A 241 -0.99 8.11 -32.70
C TRP A 241 -0.63 7.85 -34.17
N THR A 242 -1.50 8.25 -35.09
CA THR A 242 -1.13 8.38 -36.50
C THR A 242 0.00 9.40 -36.69
N GLU A 243 0.66 9.35 -37.83
CA GLU A 243 1.51 10.45 -38.28
C GLU A 243 0.72 11.77 -38.40
N TRP A 244 1.44 12.89 -38.39
CA TRP A 244 0.87 14.22 -38.59
C TRP A 244 0.46 14.42 -40.04
N SER A 245 -0.75 14.92 -40.27
CA SER A 245 -1.18 15.36 -41.60
C SER A 245 -0.27 16.46 -42.15
N VAL A 246 -0.25 16.61 -43.47
CA VAL A 246 0.28 17.83 -44.11
C VAL A 246 -0.40 19.08 -43.54
N CYS A 247 0.29 20.22 -43.59
CA CYS A 247 -0.25 21.50 -43.13
C CYS A 247 -1.44 21.89 -44.01
N ASN A 248 -2.62 22.10 -43.42
CA ASN A 248 -3.84 22.37 -44.19
C ASN A 248 -3.80 23.70 -44.98
N SER A 249 -2.95 24.65 -44.58
CA SER A 249 -2.78 25.89 -45.35
C SER A 249 -1.65 25.76 -46.37
N ARG A 250 -1.95 26.10 -47.63
CA ARG A 250 -0.96 26.18 -48.72
C ARG A 250 0.09 27.27 -48.49
N CYS A 251 -0.24 28.32 -47.74
CA CYS A 251 0.67 29.41 -47.41
C CYS A 251 0.25 30.09 -46.09
N GLY A 252 1.20 30.65 -45.35
CA GLY A 252 0.96 31.25 -44.04
C GLY A 252 0.59 30.21 -42.96
N ARG A 253 -0.16 30.65 -41.95
CA ARG A 253 -0.52 29.82 -40.78
C ARG A 253 -1.58 28.77 -41.16
N GLY A 254 -1.37 27.54 -40.73
CA GLY A 254 -2.30 26.43 -40.85
C GLY A 254 -2.21 25.50 -39.63
N PHE A 255 -2.81 24.31 -39.75
CA PHE A 255 -2.71 23.27 -38.72
C PHE A 255 -2.43 21.89 -39.33
N GLN A 256 -1.67 21.09 -38.60
CA GLN A 256 -1.54 19.64 -38.80
C GLN A 256 -2.44 18.92 -37.80
N LYS A 257 -2.96 17.75 -38.18
CA LYS A 257 -3.83 16.91 -37.35
C LYS A 257 -3.23 15.51 -37.23
N ARG A 258 -3.28 14.92 -36.04
CA ARG A 258 -3.10 13.47 -35.83
C ARG A 258 -4.23 12.90 -35.00
N THR A 259 -4.46 11.60 -35.12
CA THR A 259 -5.58 10.90 -34.48
C THR A 259 -5.14 9.61 -33.81
N ARG A 260 -5.92 9.15 -32.84
CA ARG A 260 -5.78 7.84 -32.18
C ARG A 260 -7.18 7.26 -31.93
N SER A 261 -7.29 5.94 -31.88
CA SER A 261 -8.54 5.21 -31.70
C SER A 261 -8.53 4.40 -30.41
N CYS A 262 -9.70 4.19 -29.80
CA CYS A 262 -9.84 3.44 -28.55
C CYS A 262 -9.92 1.93 -28.84
N THR A 263 -8.79 1.32 -29.22
CA THR A 263 -8.74 -0.04 -29.78
C THR A 263 -7.54 -0.87 -29.32
N ASN A 264 -6.74 -0.38 -28.36
CA ASN A 264 -5.52 -1.05 -27.92
C ASN A 264 -5.37 -1.04 -26.37
N PRO A 265 -6.13 -1.87 -25.64
CA PRO A 265 -7.20 -2.76 -26.13
C PRO A 265 -8.52 -2.01 -26.37
N ALA A 266 -9.49 -2.65 -27.04
CA ALA A 266 -10.85 -2.11 -27.14
C ALA A 266 -11.64 -2.43 -25.85
N PRO A 267 -12.54 -1.55 -25.39
CA PRO A 267 -13.32 -1.81 -24.18
C PRO A 267 -14.30 -2.97 -24.38
N LEU A 268 -14.39 -3.86 -23.39
CA LEU A 268 -15.26 -5.05 -23.39
C LEU A 268 -15.96 -5.24 -22.04
N ASN A 269 -17.11 -5.92 -22.05
CA ASN A 269 -17.93 -6.28 -20.88
C ASN A 269 -18.21 -5.11 -19.91
N GLY A 270 -18.51 -3.92 -20.45
CA GLY A 270 -18.81 -2.71 -19.65
C GLY A 270 -17.59 -1.87 -19.26
N GLY A 271 -16.37 -2.29 -19.59
CA GLY A 271 -15.15 -1.54 -19.28
C GLY A 271 -15.11 -0.12 -19.84
N LEU A 272 -14.39 0.76 -19.15
CA LEU A 272 -14.42 2.21 -19.37
C LEU A 272 -13.90 2.60 -20.77
N PRO A 273 -14.49 3.64 -21.40
CA PRO A 273 -13.95 4.21 -22.63
C PRO A 273 -12.61 4.93 -22.38
N CYS A 274 -11.78 5.05 -23.41
CA CYS A 274 -10.48 5.70 -23.30
C CYS A 274 -10.57 7.19 -22.93
N ASP A 275 -9.85 7.62 -21.90
CA ASP A 275 -9.89 9.01 -21.43
C ASP A 275 -8.99 9.97 -22.24
N GLY A 276 -9.46 11.22 -22.40
CA GLY A 276 -8.80 12.28 -23.14
C GLY A 276 -9.15 12.35 -24.63
N GLN A 277 -8.44 13.20 -25.38
CA GLN A 277 -8.81 13.52 -26.76
C GLN A 277 -8.33 12.46 -27.77
N ALA A 278 -9.21 12.06 -28.69
CA ALA A 278 -8.90 11.20 -29.85
C ALA A 278 -8.16 11.93 -30.99
N ILE A 279 -8.12 13.27 -30.95
CA ILE A 279 -7.63 14.14 -32.03
C ILE A 279 -6.72 15.20 -31.42
N GLN A 280 -5.51 15.38 -31.98
CA GLN A 280 -4.63 16.48 -31.64
C GLN A 280 -4.38 17.38 -32.86
N LYS A 281 -4.25 18.68 -32.64
CA LYS A 281 -3.92 19.69 -33.65
C LYS A 281 -2.66 20.45 -33.23
N LEU A 282 -1.79 20.74 -34.19
CA LEU A 282 -0.57 21.54 -34.01
C LEU A 282 -0.53 22.65 -35.05
N SER A 283 -0.13 23.87 -34.67
CA SER A 283 0.02 24.99 -35.59
C SER A 283 1.27 24.81 -36.47
N CYS A 284 1.12 25.04 -37.77
CA CYS A 284 2.19 25.01 -38.76
C CYS A 284 2.20 26.32 -39.55
N THR A 285 3.34 26.70 -40.11
CA THR A 285 3.44 27.85 -41.03
C THR A 285 4.11 27.41 -42.32
N THR A 286 3.35 27.42 -43.41
CA THR A 286 3.86 27.14 -44.76
C THR A 286 4.41 28.43 -45.37
N LEU A 287 5.63 28.42 -45.91
CA LEU A 287 6.22 29.60 -46.54
C LEU A 287 5.44 30.00 -47.79
N CYS A 288 5.07 31.28 -47.91
CA CYS A 288 4.38 31.82 -49.08
C CYS A 288 5.38 32.11 -50.20
N THR A 289 5.05 31.75 -51.45
CA THR A 289 5.68 32.31 -52.66
C THR A 289 5.41 33.81 -52.73
N VAL A 290 6.42 34.62 -53.08
CA VAL A 290 6.27 36.04 -53.37
C VAL A 290 6.81 36.27 -54.77
N ASP A 291 5.95 36.70 -55.70
CA ASP A 291 6.34 37.01 -57.07
C ASP A 291 7.08 38.35 -57.13
N GLY A 292 8.02 38.45 -58.07
CA GLY A 292 8.81 39.65 -58.31
C GLY A 292 8.00 40.74 -58.99
N VAL A 293 8.17 41.99 -58.54
CA VAL A 293 7.60 43.17 -59.18
C VAL A 293 8.69 44.20 -59.48
N TRP A 294 8.64 44.74 -60.69
CA TRP A 294 9.54 45.78 -61.19
C TRP A 294 9.42 47.07 -60.37
N THR A 295 10.55 47.74 -60.12
CA THR A 295 10.56 49.16 -59.75
C THR A 295 10.05 50.05 -60.88
N GLU A 296 9.68 51.28 -60.52
CA GLU A 296 9.52 52.35 -61.51
C GLU A 296 10.83 52.54 -62.29
N TRP A 297 10.69 52.84 -63.58
CA TRP A 297 11.83 53.08 -64.45
C TRP A 297 12.65 54.29 -64.00
N SER A 298 13.98 54.19 -64.11
CA SER A 298 14.87 55.34 -64.00
C SER A 298 14.49 56.43 -64.99
N LYS A 299 14.89 57.67 -64.68
CA LYS A 299 14.95 58.74 -65.70
C LYS A 299 15.84 58.28 -66.86
N TRP A 300 15.53 58.75 -68.06
CA TRP A 300 16.36 58.50 -69.25
C TRP A 300 17.76 59.11 -69.09
N SER A 301 18.77 58.42 -69.59
CA SER A 301 20.13 58.93 -69.72
C SER A 301 20.17 60.13 -70.68
N ALA A 302 21.25 60.90 -70.65
CA ALA A 302 21.59 61.76 -71.78
C ALA A 302 21.74 60.93 -73.07
N CYS A 303 21.45 61.56 -74.21
CA CYS A 303 21.60 60.94 -75.54
C CYS A 303 23.09 60.70 -75.85
N GLY A 304 23.46 59.46 -76.16
CA GLY A 304 24.83 59.09 -76.49
C GLY A 304 25.24 59.46 -77.92
N THR A 305 26.54 59.36 -78.23
CA THR A 305 27.08 59.59 -79.59
C THR A 305 26.48 58.64 -80.64
N GLU A 306 26.03 57.46 -80.22
CA GLU A 306 25.32 56.46 -81.03
C GLU A 306 23.81 56.77 -81.17
N CYS A 307 23.39 58.04 -81.02
CA CYS A 307 22.00 58.50 -81.19
C CYS A 307 20.94 57.75 -80.35
N THR A 308 21.34 57.15 -79.21
CA THR A 308 20.48 56.35 -78.32
C THR A 308 20.52 56.81 -76.86
N GLN A 309 19.38 56.72 -76.17
CA GLN A 309 19.27 56.95 -74.72
C GLN A 309 18.65 55.73 -74.03
N TRP A 310 18.98 55.55 -72.75
CA TRP A 310 18.73 54.32 -72.00
C TRP A 310 18.05 54.60 -70.66
N ARG A 311 17.24 53.65 -70.18
CA ARG A 311 16.71 53.62 -68.80
C ARG A 311 16.71 52.20 -68.24
N ARG A 312 16.78 52.09 -66.92
CA ARG A 312 16.84 50.82 -66.16
C ARG A 312 15.70 50.73 -65.15
N ARG A 313 15.26 49.52 -64.86
CA ARG A 313 14.46 49.15 -63.69
C ARG A 313 15.03 47.86 -63.08
N ASP A 314 14.73 47.60 -61.83
CA ASP A 314 15.24 46.43 -61.09
C ASP A 314 14.07 45.63 -60.49
N CYS A 315 14.18 44.30 -60.47
CA CYS A 315 13.13 43.41 -59.97
C CYS A 315 13.23 43.26 -58.44
N ASN A 316 12.93 44.33 -57.69
CA ASN A 316 13.11 44.34 -56.24
C ASN A 316 12.00 44.99 -55.41
N ASN A 317 10.84 45.33 -55.99
CA ASN A 317 9.76 46.05 -55.30
C ASN A 317 8.38 45.35 -55.34
N PRO A 318 8.22 44.16 -54.74
CA PRO A 318 9.22 43.37 -54.02
C PRO A 318 10.04 42.43 -54.93
N ALA A 319 11.19 41.97 -54.44
CA ALA A 319 11.98 40.93 -55.09
C ALA A 319 11.30 39.55 -54.96
N PRO A 320 11.44 38.64 -55.94
CA PRO A 320 10.87 37.30 -55.87
C PRO A 320 11.48 36.49 -54.72
N LYS A 321 10.65 35.79 -53.94
CA LYS A 321 11.07 34.96 -52.80
C LYS A 321 10.31 33.64 -52.74
N ASN A 322 10.92 32.63 -52.13
CA ASN A 322 10.36 31.30 -51.88
C ASN A 322 9.81 30.60 -53.15
N GLY A 323 10.42 30.82 -54.32
CA GLY A 323 10.00 30.23 -55.58
C GLY A 323 8.87 30.96 -56.32
N GLY A 324 8.57 32.22 -55.95
CA GLY A 324 7.72 33.09 -56.78
C GLY A 324 8.38 33.45 -58.12
N LYS A 325 7.56 33.88 -59.08
CA LYS A 325 7.97 34.18 -60.45
C LYS A 325 8.91 35.37 -60.52
N ASP A 326 9.91 35.30 -61.39
CA ASP A 326 10.78 36.44 -61.70
C ASP A 326 10.06 37.47 -62.59
N CYS A 327 10.53 38.71 -62.61
CA CYS A 327 9.86 39.79 -63.32
C CYS A 327 9.98 39.64 -64.85
N GLU A 328 8.86 39.49 -65.55
CA GLU A 328 8.87 39.40 -67.02
C GLU A 328 9.14 40.76 -67.70
N GLY A 329 10.02 40.75 -68.71
CA GLY A 329 10.37 41.89 -69.55
C GLY A 329 11.82 42.37 -69.41
N LEU A 330 12.20 43.40 -70.16
CA LEU A 330 13.58 43.87 -70.18
C LEU A 330 13.93 44.70 -68.92
N VAL A 331 15.14 44.49 -68.39
CA VAL A 331 15.78 45.27 -67.30
C VAL A 331 16.23 46.65 -67.81
N LEU A 332 16.69 46.70 -69.06
CA LEU A 332 17.24 47.87 -69.73
C LEU A 332 16.42 48.16 -71.00
N GLN A 333 16.00 49.40 -71.19
CA GLN A 333 15.29 49.83 -72.39
C GLN A 333 16.06 50.96 -73.07
N SER A 334 16.30 50.82 -74.38
CA SER A 334 16.80 51.88 -75.26
C SER A 334 15.67 52.53 -76.04
N GLN A 335 15.89 53.79 -76.45
CA GLN A 335 15.17 54.41 -77.56
C GLN A 335 16.10 55.37 -78.32
N ASN A 336 15.77 55.65 -79.58
CA ASN A 336 16.43 56.71 -80.34
C ASN A 336 15.99 58.08 -79.79
N CYS A 337 16.94 58.99 -79.58
CA CYS A 337 16.70 60.32 -79.01
C CYS A 337 16.75 61.47 -80.04
N THR A 338 16.90 61.16 -81.33
CA THR A 338 17.14 62.14 -82.42
C THR A 338 16.18 62.00 -83.61
N ASP A 339 15.11 61.23 -83.47
CA ASP A 339 13.97 61.11 -84.41
C ASP A 339 14.37 60.94 -85.90
N GLY A 340 15.48 60.23 -86.16
CA GLY A 340 15.89 59.81 -87.50
C GLY A 340 16.93 60.69 -88.22
N LEU A 341 17.45 61.75 -87.60
CA LEU A 341 18.42 62.68 -88.23
C LEU A 341 19.89 62.19 -88.27
N CYS A 342 20.14 60.90 -88.05
CA CYS A 342 21.46 60.33 -87.77
C CYS A 342 21.93 59.37 -88.89
N MET A 343 22.31 59.91 -90.07
CA MET A 343 22.90 59.18 -91.23
C MET A 343 23.75 60.10 -92.14
N GLN A 344 24.75 59.67 -92.94
CA GLN A 344 25.89 58.74 -92.78
C GLN A 344 26.83 58.92 -94.01
N SER A 345 28.17 58.87 -93.89
CA SER A 345 29.11 59.05 -95.05
C SER A 345 30.25 58.01 -95.14
N SER A 346 29.91 56.83 -95.67
CA SER A 346 30.54 56.11 -96.80
C SER A 346 32.06 56.13 -97.14
N LEU A 347 32.60 54.91 -97.35
CA LEU A 347 33.40 54.38 -98.51
C LEU A 347 34.96 54.30 -98.53
N PHE A 348 35.47 53.05 -98.57
CA PHE A 348 36.50 52.39 -99.46
C PHE A 348 37.22 51.23 -98.69
N GLN A 349 37.65 50.07 -99.24
CA GLN A 349 37.33 49.26 -100.45
C GLN A 349 38.11 47.91 -100.39
N LYS A 350 37.51 46.77 -100.84
CA LYS A 350 38.14 45.46 -101.25
C LYS A 350 39.05 44.73 -100.22
N SER A 351 39.28 43.41 -100.26
CA SER A 351 38.79 42.20 -100.99
C SER A 351 39.25 40.98 -100.14
N THR A 352 38.61 39.80 -100.11
CA THR A 352 38.58 38.76 -101.17
C THR A 352 37.53 37.67 -100.89
N GLU A 353 37.22 36.87 -101.91
CA GLU A 353 36.40 35.64 -101.89
C GLU A 353 36.96 34.56 -100.92
N SER A 354 36.17 33.61 -100.41
CA SER A 354 35.65 32.47 -101.18
C SER A 354 34.16 32.13 -100.94
N LYS A 355 33.65 31.28 -101.83
CA LYS A 355 32.23 30.98 -102.07
C LYS A 355 32.10 29.48 -102.21
N GLU A 356 31.16 28.85 -101.50
CA GLU A 356 30.54 27.63 -102.02
C GLU A 356 29.10 27.46 -101.54
N LYS A 357 28.28 26.93 -102.44
CA LYS A 357 26.84 26.70 -102.28
C LYS A 357 26.54 25.35 -102.93
N SER A 358 25.92 24.44 -102.21
CA SER A 358 25.36 23.20 -102.77
C SER A 358 23.97 22.93 -102.20
N ASP A 359 22.96 23.22 -103.02
CA ASP A 359 21.67 22.54 -102.93
C ASP A 359 21.82 21.16 -103.63
N LEU A 360 21.37 20.05 -103.01
CA LEU A 360 20.39 19.10 -103.58
C LEU A 360 20.20 17.80 -102.73
N GLY A 361 19.03 17.64 -102.09
CA GLY A 361 18.19 16.44 -102.30
C GLY A 361 18.02 15.29 -101.26
N ILE A 362 16.81 15.25 -100.63
CA ILE A 362 15.88 14.08 -100.44
C ILE A 362 16.34 12.85 -99.59
N PRO A 363 15.51 12.19 -98.71
CA PRO A 363 14.36 12.62 -97.88
C PRO A 363 14.33 12.10 -96.39
N SER A 364 13.38 12.62 -95.60
CA SER A 364 12.57 11.96 -94.52
C SER A 364 13.19 11.07 -93.41
N ALA A 365 13.04 11.50 -92.14
CA ALA A 365 12.82 10.67 -90.94
C ALA A 365 12.04 11.49 -89.86
N PRO A 366 11.32 10.88 -88.89
CA PRO A 366 10.16 11.51 -88.25
C PRO A 366 10.37 12.07 -86.82
N SER A 367 9.31 12.72 -86.33
CA SER A 367 9.09 13.23 -84.96
C SER A 367 9.05 12.15 -83.87
N THR A 368 9.49 12.50 -82.66
CA THR A 368 9.43 11.62 -81.46
C THR A 368 8.89 12.26 -80.18
N ASP A 369 8.30 13.45 -80.22
CA ASP A 369 7.88 14.16 -79.00
C ASP A 369 6.46 13.79 -78.50
N ASP A 370 5.62 13.15 -79.34
CA ASP A 370 4.26 12.72 -78.94
C ASP A 370 4.22 11.36 -78.23
N VAL A 371 5.30 10.57 -78.27
CA VAL A 371 5.31 9.19 -77.72
C VAL A 371 5.42 9.18 -76.19
N ALA A 372 6.24 10.08 -75.60
CA ALA A 372 6.46 10.11 -74.16
C ALA A 372 5.19 10.52 -73.38
N LEU A 373 4.42 11.48 -73.90
CA LEU A 373 3.17 11.95 -73.29
C LEU A 373 2.08 10.86 -73.37
N TYR A 374 1.94 10.20 -74.52
CA TYR A 374 0.97 9.10 -74.68
C TYR A 374 1.32 7.90 -73.78
N VAL A 375 2.59 7.50 -73.66
CA VAL A 375 3.00 6.41 -72.75
C VAL A 375 2.68 6.76 -71.30
N GLY A 376 2.93 8.00 -70.86
CA GLY A 376 2.57 8.46 -69.51
C GLY A 376 1.07 8.41 -69.23
N ILE A 377 0.24 8.88 -70.17
CA ILE A 377 -1.23 8.86 -70.05
C ILE A 377 -1.76 7.41 -70.07
N VAL A 378 -1.23 6.56 -70.96
CA VAL A 378 -1.63 5.15 -71.06
C VAL A 378 -1.29 4.40 -69.76
N ILE A 379 -0.11 4.62 -69.16
CA ILE A 379 0.24 4.01 -67.87
C ILE A 379 -0.70 4.51 -66.75
N ALA A 380 -1.02 5.80 -66.70
CA ALA A 380 -1.95 6.35 -65.71
C ALA A 380 -3.37 5.78 -65.85
N VAL A 381 -3.87 5.61 -67.09
CA VAL A 381 -5.17 4.99 -67.38
C VAL A 381 -5.16 3.51 -67.02
N ILE A 382 -4.11 2.77 -67.36
CA ILE A 382 -3.96 1.35 -66.97
C ILE A 382 -3.95 1.21 -65.44
N MET A 383 -3.21 2.05 -64.72
CA MET A 383 -3.19 2.03 -63.25
C MET A 383 -4.56 2.36 -62.64
N CYS A 384 -5.28 3.33 -63.19
CA CYS A 384 -6.65 3.62 -62.75
C CYS A 384 -7.60 2.45 -63.02
N LEU A 385 -7.50 1.79 -64.19
CA LEU A 385 -8.29 0.61 -64.50
C LEU A 385 -7.95 -0.58 -63.59
N VAL A 386 -6.68 -0.81 -63.27
CA VAL A 386 -6.25 -1.85 -62.31
C VAL A 386 -6.82 -1.57 -60.91
N ILE A 387 -6.77 -0.32 -60.44
CA ILE A 387 -7.36 0.06 -59.15
C ILE A 387 -8.88 -0.10 -59.17
N SER A 388 -9.56 0.30 -60.25
CA SER A 388 -11.01 0.10 -60.42
C SER A 388 -11.38 -1.39 -60.46
N VAL A 389 -10.57 -2.25 -61.09
CA VAL A 389 -10.76 -3.71 -61.09
C VAL A 389 -10.50 -4.31 -59.71
N ILE A 390 -9.52 -3.83 -58.95
CA ILE A 390 -9.28 -4.28 -57.56
C ILE A 390 -10.45 -3.87 -56.66
N VAL A 391 -10.94 -2.63 -56.77
CA VAL A 391 -12.12 -2.16 -56.02
C VAL A 391 -13.38 -2.94 -56.45
N ALA A 392 -13.58 -3.18 -57.75
CA ALA A 392 -14.68 -4.00 -58.26
C ALA A 392 -14.58 -5.46 -57.78
N LEU A 393 -13.38 -6.05 -57.71
CA LEU A 393 -13.15 -7.38 -57.14
C LEU A 393 -13.39 -7.42 -55.63
N PHE A 394 -13.09 -6.33 -54.91
CA PHE A 394 -13.33 -6.22 -53.47
C PHE A 394 -14.83 -6.05 -53.16
N VAL A 395 -15.54 -5.26 -53.97
CA VAL A 395 -17.00 -5.15 -53.92
C VAL A 395 -17.64 -6.48 -54.33
N TYR A 396 -17.22 -7.08 -55.44
CA TYR A 396 -17.70 -8.40 -55.89
C TYR A 396 -17.47 -9.48 -54.81
N ARG A 397 -16.28 -9.58 -54.22
CA ARG A 397 -16.02 -10.49 -53.09
C ARG A 397 -16.82 -10.18 -51.84
N LYS A 398 -17.18 -8.92 -51.61
CA LYS A 398 -18.06 -8.53 -50.49
C LYS A 398 -19.51 -8.93 -50.77
N THR A 399 -20.00 -8.72 -51.99
CA THR A 399 -21.38 -9.08 -52.38
C THR A 399 -21.58 -10.58 -52.63
N HIS A 400 -20.56 -11.32 -53.05
CA HIS A 400 -20.59 -12.78 -53.17
C HIS A 400 -20.30 -13.54 -51.86
N ARG A 401 -19.90 -12.87 -50.77
CA ARG A 401 -19.92 -13.49 -49.43
C ARG A 401 -21.32 -13.58 -48.83
N ASP A 402 -22.28 -12.84 -49.37
CA ASP A 402 -23.66 -12.77 -48.87
C ASP A 402 -24.65 -13.60 -49.72
N PHE A 403 -24.19 -14.42 -50.67
CA PHE A 403 -25.09 -15.15 -51.60
C PHE A 403 -24.75 -16.61 -51.95
N ASP A 404 -23.86 -17.27 -51.20
CA ASP A 404 -23.63 -18.73 -51.29
C ASP A 404 -23.66 -19.39 -49.90
N SER A 405 -24.86 -19.55 -49.33
CA SER A 405 -25.26 -20.66 -48.42
C SER A 405 -26.66 -20.44 -47.82
N VAL A 406 -27.70 -20.64 -48.64
CA VAL A 406 -29.05 -20.95 -48.17
C VAL A 406 -29.52 -22.21 -48.89
N ILE A 407 -30.31 -23.06 -48.21
CA ILE A 407 -30.89 -24.34 -48.69
C ILE A 407 -29.82 -25.47 -48.65
N ILE A 408 -29.88 -26.56 -47.86
CA ILE A 408 -31.02 -27.30 -47.25
C ILE A 408 -30.74 -27.68 -45.76
N ASP A 409 -31.83 -27.83 -44.99
CA ASP A 409 -31.97 -28.32 -43.60
C ASP A 409 -31.18 -29.59 -43.21
N THR A 410 -30.87 -29.86 -41.93
CA THR A 410 -31.80 -30.51 -40.97
C THR A 410 -31.31 -30.43 -39.51
N SER A 411 -32.24 -30.28 -38.55
CA SER A 411 -32.12 -30.48 -37.08
C SER A 411 -31.15 -29.60 -36.26
N ALA A 412 -31.52 -29.05 -35.10
CA ALA A 412 -32.81 -28.96 -34.41
C ALA A 412 -32.82 -27.84 -33.31
N LEU A 413 -34.01 -27.26 -33.05
CA LEU A 413 -34.58 -26.81 -31.75
C LEU A 413 -33.63 -26.19 -30.69
N ASN A 414 -33.81 -25.00 -30.10
CA ASN A 414 -34.90 -24.02 -29.93
C ASN A 414 -34.25 -22.65 -29.61
N GLY A 415 -34.88 -21.47 -29.56
CA GLY A 415 -36.27 -21.01 -29.71
C GLY A 415 -36.34 -19.55 -29.22
N GLY A 416 -37.23 -18.71 -29.77
CA GLY A 416 -37.31 -17.26 -29.48
C GLY A 416 -37.65 -16.89 -28.03
N PHE A 417 -37.60 -15.62 -27.63
CA PHE A 417 -38.55 -14.61 -28.13
C PHE A 417 -38.02 -13.16 -28.18
N GLN A 418 -38.62 -12.37 -29.09
CA GLN A 418 -38.48 -10.91 -29.16
C GLN A 418 -39.37 -10.17 -28.15
N SER A 419 -39.04 -8.91 -27.89
CA SER A 419 -39.87 -7.94 -27.17
C SER A 419 -40.79 -7.15 -28.13
N VAL A 420 -42.12 -7.19 -27.90
CA VAL A 420 -43.07 -6.20 -28.46
C VAL A 420 -44.13 -5.82 -27.41
N ASN A 421 -44.45 -4.53 -27.41
CA ASN A 421 -45.36 -3.76 -26.54
C ASN A 421 -46.86 -4.04 -26.81
N ILE A 422 -47.77 -3.90 -25.82
CA ILE A 422 -49.09 -3.18 -25.89
C ILE A 422 -49.99 -3.37 -24.62
N LYS A 423 -50.36 -2.22 -24.01
CA LYS A 423 -51.61 -1.80 -23.30
C LYS A 423 -52.42 -2.71 -22.31
N THR A 424 -52.54 -2.15 -21.09
CA THR A 424 -53.76 -1.97 -20.23
C THR A 424 -54.59 -3.15 -19.69
N ALA A 425 -54.66 -3.28 -18.35
CA ALA A 425 -55.87 -3.02 -17.54
C ALA A 425 -55.63 -3.02 -16.00
N ARG A 426 -56.42 -2.19 -15.30
CA ARG A 426 -56.88 -2.15 -13.87
C ARG A 426 -56.59 -3.40 -13.00
N SER A 427 -56.35 -3.39 -11.68
CA SER A 427 -56.54 -2.43 -10.54
C SER A 427 -55.83 -3.04 -9.28
N ALA A 428 -55.58 -2.41 -8.13
CA ALA A 428 -56.09 -1.20 -7.48
C ALA A 428 -55.05 -0.59 -6.49
N ASP A 429 -55.22 0.70 -6.13
CA ASP A 429 -55.01 1.36 -4.82
C ASP A 429 -53.67 1.19 -4.02
N LEU A 430 -53.06 2.23 -3.42
CA LEU A 430 -53.51 3.62 -3.17
C LEU A 430 -52.31 4.55 -2.84
N LEU A 431 -52.42 5.85 -3.19
CA LEU A 431 -51.59 7.01 -2.74
C LEU A 431 -50.11 7.07 -3.24
N THR A 432 -49.52 8.19 -3.69
CA THR A 432 -49.99 9.59 -3.81
C THR A 432 -49.25 10.33 -4.95
N ALA A 433 -49.77 11.47 -5.43
CA ALA A 433 -49.26 12.21 -6.58
C ALA A 433 -48.19 13.30 -6.24
N PRO A 434 -47.33 13.72 -7.20
CA PRO A 434 -46.29 14.77 -7.05
C PRO A 434 -46.79 16.15 -7.57
N PRO A 435 -45.97 17.24 -7.68
CA PRO A 435 -45.12 17.43 -8.88
C PRO A 435 -43.82 18.30 -8.72
N ASP A 436 -43.16 18.53 -9.87
CA ASP A 436 -42.43 19.73 -10.34
C ASP A 436 -40.94 20.06 -10.06
N LEU A 437 -40.21 20.17 -11.19
CA LEU A 437 -39.04 21.03 -11.39
C LEU A 437 -39.49 22.48 -11.67
N THR A 438 -38.69 23.47 -11.28
CA THR A 438 -38.66 24.77 -11.99
C THR A 438 -37.28 25.43 -11.91
N ASN A 439 -36.74 25.79 -13.08
CA ASN A 439 -35.57 26.68 -13.19
C ASN A 439 -36.02 28.15 -13.03
N ALA A 440 -35.19 29.02 -12.44
CA ALA A 440 -34.53 30.13 -13.16
C ALA A 440 -33.90 31.22 -12.26
N ALA A 441 -32.69 31.64 -12.64
CA ALA A 441 -32.13 33.00 -12.68
C ALA A 441 -32.22 33.95 -11.44
N ALA A 442 -31.06 34.42 -10.96
CA ALA A 442 -30.48 35.72 -11.39
C ALA A 442 -29.19 36.13 -10.63
N MET A 443 -28.10 36.30 -11.39
CA MET A 443 -27.11 37.41 -11.37
C MET A 443 -26.73 38.14 -10.05
N TYR A 444 -25.42 38.32 -9.81
CA TYR A 444 -24.76 39.65 -9.89
C TYR A 444 -23.20 39.57 -9.99
N ARG A 445 -22.68 40.12 -11.10
CA ARG A 445 -21.34 40.72 -11.44
C ARG A 445 -20.04 40.38 -10.66
N GLY A 446 -18.96 40.13 -11.43
CA GLY A 446 -17.52 40.20 -11.02
C GLY A 446 -16.96 41.63 -10.92
N PRO A 447 -15.65 41.93 -11.13
CA PRO A 447 -14.61 41.26 -11.97
C PRO A 447 -13.40 40.71 -11.16
N VAL A 448 -12.46 39.87 -11.61
CA VAL A 448 -11.64 39.70 -12.85
C VAL A 448 -10.51 40.73 -13.07
N TYR A 449 -9.26 40.24 -12.95
CA TYR A 449 -8.11 40.62 -13.79
C TYR A 449 -7.24 39.36 -14.05
N ALA A 450 -6.51 39.35 -15.17
CA ALA A 450 -5.78 38.18 -15.71
C ALA A 450 -4.47 38.60 -16.44
N LEU A 451 -3.93 37.73 -17.32
CA LEU A 451 -2.74 37.87 -18.21
C LEU A 451 -1.39 37.45 -17.56
N HIS A 452 -0.40 36.81 -18.20
CA HIS A 452 -0.16 36.16 -19.52
C HIS A 452 1.04 35.17 -19.29
N ASP A 453 1.06 33.89 -19.69
CA ASP A 453 1.39 33.23 -20.99
C ASP A 453 2.80 33.43 -21.61
N VAL A 454 3.28 32.38 -22.32
CA VAL A 454 4.34 32.26 -23.38
C VAL A 454 5.53 31.28 -23.14
N SER A 455 5.81 30.48 -24.17
CA SER A 455 6.76 29.34 -24.32
C SER A 455 8.20 29.68 -24.76
N ASP A 456 9.15 28.72 -24.71
CA ASP A 456 9.72 27.96 -25.89
C ASP A 456 11.18 27.41 -25.77
N LYS A 457 11.37 26.16 -26.26
CA LYS A 457 12.51 25.58 -27.05
C LYS A 457 13.90 25.23 -26.46
N ILE A 458 14.55 24.29 -27.18
CA ILE A 458 15.85 23.59 -26.93
C ILE A 458 16.73 23.70 -28.21
N PRO A 459 18.08 23.76 -28.10
CA PRO A 459 19.01 22.87 -28.83
C PRO A 459 20.17 22.36 -27.93
N MET A 460 20.59 21.08 -27.90
CA MET A 460 21.27 20.21 -28.90
C MET A 460 22.83 20.28 -28.96
N THR A 461 23.46 19.15 -28.58
CA THR A 461 24.72 18.53 -29.10
C THR A 461 26.13 18.80 -28.53
N ASN A 462 26.90 17.69 -28.49
CA ASN A 462 28.37 17.47 -28.56
C ASN A 462 29.25 17.39 -27.29
N SER A 463 29.82 16.18 -27.11
CA SER A 463 31.07 15.80 -26.42
C SER A 463 32.23 15.71 -27.46
N PRO A 464 33.51 15.32 -27.16
CA PRO A 464 34.09 14.75 -25.93
C PRO A 464 35.55 15.19 -25.55
N LEU A 465 36.16 14.45 -24.60
CA LEU A 465 37.60 14.08 -24.46
C LEU A 465 38.62 14.88 -23.59
N LEU A 466 39.40 14.08 -22.82
CA LEU A 466 40.73 14.26 -22.18
C LEU A 466 40.87 14.75 -20.71
N ASP A 467 41.30 13.79 -19.87
CA ASP A 467 42.06 13.88 -18.60
C ASP A 467 43.54 14.31 -18.83
N PRO A 468 44.41 14.68 -17.83
CA PRO A 468 44.49 14.08 -16.48
C PRO A 468 44.87 14.95 -15.24
N LEU A 469 44.76 14.30 -14.07
CA LEU A 469 45.32 14.55 -12.72
C LEU A 469 46.81 15.00 -12.67
N PRO A 470 47.34 15.68 -11.59
CA PRO A 470 47.36 15.08 -10.23
C PRO A 470 47.54 15.95 -8.92
N ASN A 471 47.29 15.26 -7.79
CA ASN A 471 47.98 15.30 -6.46
C ASN A 471 47.78 16.40 -5.38
N LEU A 472 47.41 15.89 -4.18
CA LEU A 472 47.75 16.34 -2.80
C LEU A 472 47.16 17.69 -2.29
N LYS A 473 46.86 17.90 -0.99
CA LYS A 473 47.16 17.13 0.24
C LYS A 473 46.11 17.39 1.34
N ILE A 474 45.73 16.37 2.11
CA ILE A 474 44.82 16.49 3.27
C ILE A 474 45.54 17.14 4.47
N LYS A 475 44.82 17.97 5.26
CA LYS A 475 45.13 18.15 6.69
C LYS A 475 43.85 18.43 7.50
N VAL A 476 43.61 17.55 8.48
CA VAL A 476 42.47 17.58 9.42
C VAL A 476 42.82 18.46 10.63
N TYR A 477 41.82 19.09 11.24
CA TYR A 477 41.79 19.36 12.68
C TYR A 477 40.38 19.11 13.24
N ASN A 478 40.32 18.71 14.51
CA ASN A 478 39.14 18.25 15.24
C ASN A 478 38.92 19.13 16.49
N SER A 479 37.67 19.17 16.97
CA SER A 479 37.18 19.76 18.24
C SER A 479 37.36 21.28 18.41
N SER A 480 36.63 21.99 19.30
CA SER A 480 35.80 21.55 20.43
C SER A 480 34.59 22.48 20.65
N ALA A 481 33.64 22.08 21.50
CA ALA A 481 32.41 22.81 21.80
C ALA A 481 32.57 24.15 22.55
N CYS A 482 31.56 25.02 22.44
CA CYS A 482 31.26 26.02 23.47
C CYS A 482 29.77 26.39 23.47
N VAL A 483 29.18 26.52 24.65
CA VAL A 483 27.75 26.78 24.89
C VAL A 483 27.56 28.23 25.31
N ILE A 484 26.68 28.99 24.63
CA ILE A 484 26.19 30.30 25.13
C ILE A 484 24.69 30.40 24.84
N LEU A 485 23.93 30.81 25.88
CA LEU A 485 22.49 31.04 25.85
C LEU A 485 22.09 32.18 24.89
N CYS A 486 20.92 32.07 24.26
CA CYS A 486 20.23 33.20 23.63
C CYS A 486 18.86 33.44 24.28
N TYR A 487 18.70 34.63 24.84
CA TYR A 487 17.44 35.23 25.29
C TYR A 487 17.04 36.31 24.26
N PHE A 488 15.75 36.65 24.19
CA PHE A 488 15.13 37.66 23.32
C PHE A 488 14.97 37.36 21.81
N SER A 489 13.72 37.02 21.46
CA SER A 489 12.83 37.75 20.54
C SER A 489 13.31 38.18 19.14
N PHE A 490 12.45 37.99 18.12
CA PHE A 490 11.86 39.12 17.38
C PHE A 490 10.68 38.71 16.46
N PHE A 491 9.61 39.50 16.51
CA PHE A 491 8.65 39.66 15.41
C PHE A 491 9.34 40.36 14.23
N SER A 492 9.09 39.98 12.97
CA SER A 492 8.79 40.91 11.84
C SER A 492 8.88 40.24 10.46
N SER A 493 8.07 40.75 9.54
CA SER A 493 7.95 40.30 8.14
C SER A 493 9.22 40.52 7.29
N PRO A 494 9.48 39.69 6.27
CA PRO A 494 10.58 39.92 5.33
C PRO A 494 10.16 40.80 4.15
N SER A 495 10.90 41.88 3.89
CA SER A 495 10.87 42.62 2.63
C SER A 495 12.24 42.61 1.96
N LEU A 496 12.31 41.97 0.78
CA LEU A 496 13.28 42.15 -0.31
C LEU A 496 14.66 42.77 0.03
N LEU A 497 15.70 41.92 0.05
CA LEU A 497 16.96 42.24 -0.64
C LEU A 497 17.41 41.03 -1.47
N ARG A 498 17.99 41.30 -2.63
CA ARG A 498 18.33 40.35 -3.68
C ARG A 498 19.79 40.53 -4.05
N PHE A 499 20.54 39.42 -4.10
CA PHE A 499 21.78 39.31 -4.86
C PHE A 499 21.77 37.96 -5.59
N ASP A 500 21.67 38.03 -6.91
CA ASP A 500 21.90 36.89 -7.83
C ASP A 500 23.42 36.54 -7.76
N SER A 501 23.95 35.36 -8.13
CA SER A 501 23.68 34.47 -9.28
C SER A 501 24.37 33.12 -8.98
N ASP A 502 23.64 31.99 -8.89
CA ASP A 502 23.46 30.95 -9.93
C ASP A 502 24.73 30.17 -10.34
N THR A 503 24.73 28.86 -10.66
CA THR A 503 23.71 27.78 -10.63
C THR A 503 24.41 26.41 -10.76
N MET A 504 23.82 25.32 -10.23
CA MET A 504 23.68 24.00 -10.88
C MET A 504 22.82 23.06 -10.01
N ASN A 505 22.18 22.04 -10.60
CA ASN A 505 21.29 21.03 -9.96
C ASN A 505 19.84 21.45 -9.63
N LEU A 506 19.17 22.17 -10.54
CA LEU A 506 17.72 22.39 -10.47
C LEU A 506 16.92 21.38 -11.33
N ARG A 507 16.73 20.14 -10.84
CA ARG A 507 15.64 19.27 -11.35
C ARG A 507 15.02 18.24 -10.41
N ASN A 508 15.65 17.90 -9.27
CA ASN A 508 15.03 17.05 -8.24
C ASN A 508 14.45 17.84 -7.03
N HIS A 509 14.80 19.12 -6.86
CA HIS A 509 14.33 19.94 -5.73
C HIS A 509 12.85 20.38 -5.79
N SER A 510 12.09 20.04 -6.84
CA SER A 510 10.69 20.46 -7.00
C SER A 510 9.68 19.69 -6.14
N LEU A 511 10.07 18.59 -5.50
CA LEU A 511 9.20 17.81 -4.59
C LEU A 511 9.47 18.07 -3.10
N ALA A 512 10.61 18.67 -2.74
CA ALA A 512 10.99 18.91 -1.34
C ALA A 512 10.42 20.21 -0.75
N ARG A 513 9.79 21.08 -1.55
CA ARG A 513 9.40 22.45 -1.16
C ARG A 513 7.95 22.62 -0.72
N THR A 514 7.23 21.52 -0.46
CA THR A 514 5.77 21.49 -0.21
C THR A 514 5.35 20.77 1.07
N ARG A 515 6.29 20.31 1.90
CA ARG A 515 6.02 19.62 3.18
C ARG A 515 6.41 20.48 4.38
N ASP A 516 5.64 20.36 5.45
CA ASP A 516 5.87 21.08 6.70
C ASP A 516 7.16 20.56 7.37
N PRO A 517 8.16 21.43 7.64
CA PRO A 517 9.42 21.01 8.25
C PRO A 517 9.26 20.54 9.69
N SER A 518 8.16 20.87 10.37
CA SER A 518 7.89 20.37 11.73
C SER A 518 7.45 18.89 11.75
N CYS A 519 6.98 18.35 10.63
CA CYS A 519 6.45 16.98 10.52
C CYS A 519 7.34 16.04 9.69
N THR A 520 8.49 16.52 9.19
CA THR A 520 9.33 15.81 8.21
C THR A 520 10.79 15.84 8.62
N ALA A 521 11.45 14.68 8.62
CA ALA A 521 12.91 14.57 8.70
C ALA A 521 13.47 14.06 7.37
N HIS A 522 14.65 14.54 6.97
CA HIS A 522 15.28 14.21 5.69
C HIS A 522 16.80 14.14 5.85
N GLY A 523 17.43 13.14 5.24
CA GLY A 523 18.87 12.91 5.35
C GLY A 523 19.43 12.17 4.13
N SER A 524 20.75 12.13 4.03
CA SER A 524 21.45 11.48 2.93
C SER A 524 22.34 10.37 3.51
N PHE A 525 22.02 9.11 3.20
CA PHE A 525 22.64 7.95 3.81
C PHE A 525 23.41 7.13 2.80
N ASN A 526 24.62 6.72 3.21
CA ASN A 526 25.48 5.79 2.48
C ASN A 526 25.53 4.45 3.24
N ASN A 527 26.44 3.54 2.85
CA ASN A 527 26.60 2.23 3.50
C ASN A 527 26.92 2.28 5.02
N GLN A 528 27.32 3.41 5.59
CA GLN A 528 27.50 3.58 7.04
C GLN A 528 26.16 3.70 7.80
N GLY A 529 25.04 3.90 7.10
CA GLY A 529 23.73 4.05 7.71
C GLY A 529 23.54 5.40 8.42
N GLY A 530 22.52 5.45 9.28
CA GLY A 530 22.18 6.61 10.10
C GLY A 530 20.73 6.52 10.62
N HIS A 531 20.22 7.63 11.17
CA HIS A 531 18.91 7.69 11.82
C HIS A 531 18.22 9.00 11.47
N LEU A 532 16.97 8.93 10.99
CA LEU A 532 16.09 10.09 10.87
C LEU A 532 15.13 10.13 12.06
N ILE A 533 14.95 11.30 12.65
CA ILE A 533 14.10 11.50 13.82
C ILE A 533 13.17 12.67 13.51
N VAL A 534 11.86 12.50 13.62
CA VAL A 534 10.91 13.63 13.55
C VAL A 534 10.77 14.18 14.98
N PRO A 535 11.26 15.40 15.29
CA PRO A 535 11.38 15.88 16.66
C PRO A 535 10.06 15.82 17.44
N ASN A 536 10.09 15.36 18.69
CA ASN A 536 8.95 15.31 19.62
C ASN A 536 7.67 14.65 19.05
N SER A 537 7.81 13.64 18.18
CA SER A 537 6.67 12.98 17.54
C SER A 537 6.55 11.47 17.83
N GLY A 538 7.57 10.87 18.44
CA GLY A 538 7.66 9.42 18.59
C GLY A 538 7.84 8.67 17.26
N VAL A 539 8.32 9.35 16.21
CA VAL A 539 8.53 8.76 14.89
C VAL A 539 9.98 8.91 14.46
N SER A 540 10.61 7.78 14.13
CA SER A 540 11.99 7.75 13.63
C SER A 540 12.22 6.59 12.65
N LEU A 541 13.21 6.74 11.76
CA LEU A 541 13.62 5.73 10.78
C LEU A 541 15.11 5.45 10.95
N LEU A 542 15.44 4.32 11.58
CA LEU A 542 16.81 3.83 11.69
C LEU A 542 17.18 3.08 10.41
N VAL A 543 18.33 3.46 9.83
CA VAL A 543 18.90 2.90 8.61
C VAL A 543 20.19 2.19 8.96
N PRO A 544 20.18 0.86 9.18
CA PRO A 544 21.36 0.11 9.60
C PRO A 544 22.59 0.28 8.70
N ALA A 545 23.77 0.17 9.29
CA ALA A 545 25.01 0.03 8.55
C ALA A 545 24.92 -1.20 7.61
N GLY A 546 25.17 -1.00 6.31
CA GLY A 546 25.00 -1.99 5.26
C GLY A 546 23.58 -2.15 4.71
N ALA A 547 22.60 -1.34 5.12
CA ALA A 547 21.27 -1.30 4.50
C ALA A 547 21.27 -0.59 3.13
N VAL A 548 22.08 0.45 2.96
CA VAL A 548 22.33 1.10 1.66
C VAL A 548 23.52 0.41 0.98
N PRO A 549 23.40 -0.04 -0.29
CA PRO A 549 24.50 -0.73 -0.99
C PRO A 549 25.79 0.09 -1.07
N PRO A 550 26.98 -0.55 -1.01
CA PRO A 550 28.26 0.14 -1.10
C PRO A 550 28.40 0.90 -2.43
N GLY A 551 28.91 2.13 -2.36
CA GLY A 551 29.03 3.04 -3.51
C GLY A 551 27.73 3.75 -3.89
N ARG A 552 26.61 3.52 -3.19
CA ARG A 552 25.37 4.30 -3.33
C ARG A 552 25.17 5.26 -2.16
N VAL A 553 24.41 6.32 -2.43
CA VAL A 553 23.88 7.26 -1.44
C VAL A 553 22.40 7.46 -1.76
N TYR A 554 21.53 7.34 -0.77
CA TYR A 554 20.10 7.57 -0.90
C TYR A 554 19.68 8.79 -0.08
N GLU A 555 18.97 9.72 -0.70
CA GLU A 555 18.24 10.79 -0.02
C GLU A 555 16.93 10.21 0.52
N MET A 556 16.88 9.99 1.83
CA MET A 556 15.73 9.40 2.52
C MET A 556 14.96 10.45 3.31
N TYR A 557 13.67 10.19 3.50
CA TYR A 557 12.82 10.97 4.38
C TYR A 557 11.91 10.08 5.22
N VAL A 558 11.44 10.64 6.34
CA VAL A 558 10.30 10.16 7.10
C VAL A 558 9.39 11.35 7.41
N THR A 559 8.08 11.20 7.22
CA THR A 559 7.10 12.28 7.40
C THR A 559 5.85 11.76 8.09
N VAL A 560 5.30 12.56 9.00
CA VAL A 560 4.04 12.29 9.69
C VAL A 560 2.90 13.00 8.98
N HIS A 561 1.85 12.25 8.63
CA HIS A 561 0.71 12.76 7.87
C HIS A 561 -0.45 13.14 8.80
N ARG A 562 -0.68 14.46 8.93
CA ARG A 562 -1.72 15.05 9.78
C ARG A 562 -3.08 15.26 9.10
N LYS A 563 -3.22 14.93 7.80
CA LYS A 563 -4.48 15.08 7.06
C LYS A 563 -5.38 13.87 7.28
N ASP A 564 -6.59 14.07 7.80
CA ASP A 564 -7.56 12.98 7.98
C ASP A 564 -7.89 12.23 6.68
N SER A 565 -7.84 12.91 5.52
CA SER A 565 -8.03 12.30 4.19
C SER A 565 -6.97 11.25 3.79
N LEU A 566 -5.91 11.08 4.58
CA LEU A 566 -4.86 10.09 4.36
C LEU A 566 -4.97 8.89 5.31
N ARG A 567 -5.87 8.91 6.30
CA ARG A 567 -6.09 7.78 7.21
C ARG A 567 -6.70 6.59 6.46
N PRO A 568 -6.42 5.34 6.89
CA PRO A 568 -7.15 4.19 6.38
C PRO A 568 -8.65 4.33 6.67
N PRO A 569 -9.55 3.82 5.81
CA PRO A 569 -10.92 3.58 6.20
C PRO A 569 -10.95 2.50 7.29
N VAL A 570 -11.80 2.67 8.29
CA VAL A 570 -11.85 1.83 9.49
C VAL A 570 -13.29 1.43 9.76
N GLU A 571 -13.53 0.15 10.04
CA GLU A 571 -14.85 -0.40 10.39
C GLU A 571 -15.23 -0.08 11.85
N ASP A 572 -16.52 -0.20 12.21
CA ASP A 572 -17.04 0.20 13.54
C ASP A 572 -16.37 -0.51 14.75
N ILE A 573 -15.74 -1.67 14.53
CA ILE A 573 -15.02 -2.47 15.54
C ILE A 573 -13.49 -2.29 15.50
N GLN A 574 -12.99 -1.59 14.49
CA GLN A 574 -11.57 -1.32 14.29
C GLN A 574 -11.22 0.10 14.74
N THR A 575 -9.93 0.37 14.89
CA THR A 575 -9.44 1.70 15.26
C THR A 575 -8.03 1.96 14.77
N VAL A 576 -7.75 3.22 14.40
CA VAL A 576 -6.37 3.69 14.23
C VAL A 576 -5.68 3.72 15.59
N LEU A 577 -4.48 3.13 15.67
CA LEU A 577 -3.65 3.08 16.89
C LEU A 577 -2.40 3.96 16.81
N SER A 578 -1.91 4.30 15.62
CA SER A 578 -0.71 5.10 15.40
C SER A 578 -0.94 6.22 14.37
N PRO A 579 -0.11 7.28 14.33
CA PRO A 579 -0.13 8.22 13.21
C PRO A 579 0.19 7.53 11.88
N VAL A 580 -0.27 8.12 10.77
CA VAL A 580 0.10 7.72 9.42
C VAL A 580 1.50 8.26 9.12
N VAL A 581 2.44 7.37 8.80
CA VAL A 581 3.86 7.73 8.59
C VAL A 581 4.34 7.24 7.23
N SER A 582 4.93 8.10 6.43
CA SER A 582 5.57 7.73 5.16
C SER A 582 7.08 7.83 5.25
N CYS A 583 7.77 6.72 4.97
CA CYS A 583 9.20 6.69 4.72
C CYS A 583 9.47 6.56 3.21
N GLY A 584 10.61 7.09 2.75
CA GLY A 584 10.94 7.09 1.33
C GLY A 584 12.45 7.27 1.06
N PRO A 585 12.88 7.10 -0.20
CA PRO A 585 12.05 7.09 -1.40
C PRO A 585 11.48 5.69 -1.74
N PRO A 586 10.24 5.60 -2.25
CA PRO A 586 9.64 4.32 -2.63
C PRO A 586 10.44 3.64 -3.76
N GLY A 587 10.61 2.32 -3.66
CA GLY A 587 11.42 1.54 -4.61
C GLY A 587 12.94 1.63 -4.41
N ALA A 588 13.43 2.21 -3.31
CA ALA A 588 14.84 2.14 -2.93
C ALA A 588 15.29 0.68 -2.73
N LEU A 589 16.36 0.26 -3.40
CA LEU A 589 16.93 -1.08 -3.24
C LEU A 589 17.82 -1.13 -2.00
N LEU A 590 17.31 -1.77 -0.94
CA LEU A 590 17.99 -1.99 0.34
C LEU A 590 18.59 -3.40 0.41
N THR A 591 19.72 -3.55 1.11
CA THR A 591 20.43 -4.83 1.32
C THR A 591 20.24 -5.42 2.72
N ARG A 592 19.61 -4.67 3.62
CA ARG A 592 19.16 -5.07 4.97
C ARG A 592 17.85 -4.33 5.27
N PRO A 593 16.96 -4.87 6.12
CA PRO A 593 15.79 -4.13 6.56
C PRO A 593 16.19 -2.83 7.28
N VAL A 594 15.36 -1.79 7.12
CA VAL A 594 15.35 -0.59 7.95
C VAL A 594 14.31 -0.75 9.06
N ILE A 595 14.40 0.08 10.11
CA ILE A 595 13.46 0.05 11.22
C ILE A 595 12.72 1.38 11.30
N LEU A 596 11.41 1.32 11.13
CA LEU A 596 10.51 2.45 11.35
C LEU A 596 9.87 2.33 12.74
N THR A 597 10.24 3.24 13.64
CA THR A 597 9.63 3.37 14.97
C THR A 597 8.43 4.31 14.90
N ILE A 598 7.29 3.90 15.45
CA ILE A 598 6.06 4.71 15.54
C ILE A 598 5.40 4.50 16.90
N HIS A 599 5.09 5.58 17.63
CA HIS A 599 4.30 5.49 18.87
C HIS A 599 2.83 5.08 18.61
N HIS A 600 2.24 4.31 19.51
CA HIS A 600 0.83 3.91 19.47
C HIS A 600 0.10 4.15 20.79
N CYS A 601 -1.24 4.14 20.74
CA CYS A 601 -2.10 4.30 21.91
C CYS A 601 -2.72 2.99 22.46
N ALA A 602 -2.43 1.81 21.87
CA ALA A 602 -2.90 0.55 22.45
C ALA A 602 -2.32 0.30 23.86
N ASP A 603 -3.14 -0.27 24.74
CA ASP A 603 -2.77 -0.84 26.04
C ASP A 603 -2.96 -2.36 26.02
N ASN A 604 -2.18 -3.09 26.85
CA ASN A 604 -2.21 -4.56 26.98
C ASN A 604 -2.23 -5.33 25.63
N VAL A 605 -1.23 -5.10 24.78
CA VAL A 605 -1.18 -5.56 23.37
C VAL A 605 -1.26 -7.09 23.18
N GLN A 606 -0.90 -7.91 24.17
CA GLN A 606 -0.60 -9.33 23.97
C GLN A 606 -1.81 -10.28 23.89
N GLU A 607 -2.98 -9.92 24.43
CA GLU A 607 -4.14 -10.84 24.49
C GLU A 607 -5.47 -10.22 24.00
N ASP A 608 -5.67 -8.90 24.17
CA ASP A 608 -6.97 -8.25 23.93
C ASP A 608 -7.13 -7.61 22.53
N TRP A 609 -6.04 -7.54 21.75
CA TRP A 609 -5.97 -6.81 20.49
C TRP A 609 -5.53 -7.68 19.32
N LEU A 610 -6.28 -7.61 18.22
CA LEU A 610 -5.82 -8.06 16.91
C LEU A 610 -5.21 -6.86 16.17
N ILE A 611 -3.88 -6.74 16.18
CA ILE A 611 -3.18 -5.61 15.56
C ILE A 611 -2.81 -5.93 14.11
N GLN A 612 -3.10 -4.98 13.21
CA GLN A 612 -2.81 -5.04 11.79
C GLN A 612 -1.89 -3.88 11.41
N LEU A 613 -0.81 -4.16 10.68
CA LEU A 613 -0.04 -3.14 9.98
C LEU A 613 -0.62 -2.96 8.58
N LYS A 614 -1.15 -1.77 8.29
CA LYS A 614 -1.61 -1.41 6.93
C LYS A 614 -0.56 -0.58 6.20
N ASN A 615 -0.53 -0.70 4.88
CA ASN A 615 0.32 0.08 3.97
C ASN A 615 -0.53 0.79 2.90
N GLN A 616 -0.18 2.02 2.54
CA GLN A 616 -0.83 2.77 1.47
C GLN A 616 -0.13 2.54 0.13
N LEU A 617 -0.87 2.01 -0.85
CA LEU A 617 -0.42 1.82 -2.22
C LEU A 617 -0.33 3.14 -2.99
N ALA A 618 0.38 3.13 -4.12
CA ALA A 618 0.60 4.34 -4.95
C ALA A 618 -0.70 4.98 -5.50
N MET A 619 -1.82 4.27 -5.48
CA MET A 619 -3.15 4.76 -5.88
C MET A 619 -3.94 5.40 -4.72
N GLY A 620 -3.42 5.35 -3.49
CA GLY A 620 -4.04 5.90 -2.28
C GLY A 620 -4.86 4.90 -1.47
N GLU A 621 -5.09 3.70 -2.00
CA GLU A 621 -5.76 2.58 -1.32
C GLU A 621 -4.87 1.98 -0.22
N TRP A 622 -5.50 1.39 0.80
CA TRP A 622 -4.84 0.78 1.95
C TRP A 622 -4.96 -0.75 1.90
N GLU A 623 -3.85 -1.45 2.13
CA GLU A 623 -3.74 -2.91 2.11
C GLU A 623 -3.15 -3.41 3.44
N ASP A 624 -3.58 -4.59 3.88
CA ASP A 624 -3.10 -5.23 5.11
C ASP A 624 -1.79 -5.97 4.84
N VAL A 625 -0.69 -5.56 5.48
CA VAL A 625 0.65 -6.13 5.26
C VAL A 625 0.88 -7.36 6.13
N VAL A 626 0.47 -7.28 7.39
CA VAL A 626 0.65 -8.32 8.39
C VAL A 626 -0.34 -8.13 9.54
N VAL A 627 -0.88 -9.24 10.01
CA VAL A 627 -1.58 -9.34 11.30
C VAL A 627 -0.56 -9.81 12.33
N VAL A 628 -0.34 -9.01 13.37
CA VAL A 628 0.68 -9.22 14.40
C VAL A 628 0.31 -10.46 15.22
N GLY A 629 1.00 -11.57 14.99
CA GLY A 629 0.74 -12.88 15.61
C GLY A 629 0.51 -13.99 14.58
N GLU A 630 0.18 -13.63 13.33
CA GLU A 630 -0.12 -14.54 12.24
C GLU A 630 0.94 -14.48 11.12
N GLU A 631 2.18 -14.12 11.48
CA GLU A 631 3.30 -14.02 10.54
C GLU A 631 3.62 -15.36 9.82
N ASN A 632 3.89 -15.26 8.52
CA ASN A 632 4.27 -16.38 7.66
C ASN A 632 5.60 -16.13 6.94
N PHE A 633 6.16 -17.17 6.31
CA PHE A 633 7.47 -17.09 5.62
C PHE A 633 7.49 -16.16 4.39
N THR A 634 6.32 -15.69 3.93
CA THR A 634 6.17 -14.68 2.86
C THR A 634 6.00 -13.26 3.39
N THR A 635 5.89 -13.06 4.71
CA THR A 635 5.62 -11.74 5.30
C THR A 635 6.83 -10.81 5.10
N PRO A 636 6.67 -9.64 4.45
CA PRO A 636 7.79 -8.80 4.04
C PRO A 636 8.42 -7.99 5.19
N CYS A 637 7.79 -7.97 6.37
CA CYS A 637 8.19 -7.20 7.53
C CYS A 637 8.05 -7.99 8.84
N TYR A 638 8.73 -7.53 9.88
CA TYR A 638 8.50 -7.96 11.27
C TYR A 638 8.12 -6.75 12.11
N VAL A 639 7.08 -6.87 12.92
CA VAL A 639 6.58 -5.79 13.78
C VAL A 639 6.83 -6.16 15.24
N GLN A 640 7.77 -5.48 15.88
CA GLN A 640 7.89 -5.54 17.33
C GLN A 640 6.88 -4.57 17.94
N MET A 641 6.14 -5.02 18.95
CA MET A 641 5.18 -4.21 19.70
C MET A 641 5.68 -4.10 21.14
N ASP A 642 5.98 -2.88 21.59
CA ASP A 642 6.35 -2.60 22.97
C ASP A 642 5.17 -1.89 23.67
N SER A 643 5.39 -1.26 24.84
CA SER A 643 4.30 -0.62 25.61
C SER A 643 3.78 0.67 24.96
N GLU A 644 4.68 1.51 24.44
CA GLU A 644 4.36 2.84 23.89
C GLU A 644 4.61 2.97 22.38
N ALA A 645 5.41 2.08 21.79
CA ALA A 645 5.83 2.16 20.39
C ALA A 645 5.89 0.80 19.71
N CYS A 646 5.77 0.81 18.38
CA CYS A 646 6.08 -0.32 17.53
C CYS A 646 7.35 -0.05 16.72
N HIS A 647 8.11 -1.10 16.45
CA HIS A 647 9.30 -1.07 15.61
C HIS A 647 9.11 -2.01 14.42
N ILE A 648 8.94 -1.41 13.24
CA ILE A 648 8.62 -2.12 11.99
C ILE A 648 9.91 -2.34 11.21
N LEU A 649 10.40 -3.58 11.17
CA LEU A 649 11.50 -4.01 10.31
C LEU A 649 10.95 -4.26 8.91
N THR A 650 11.37 -3.47 7.93
CA THR A 650 10.91 -3.59 6.54
C THR A 650 12.05 -3.39 5.54
N GLU A 651 12.02 -4.11 4.43
CA GLU A 651 12.92 -3.91 3.27
C GLU A 651 12.30 -2.98 2.22
N THR A 652 11.05 -2.55 2.41
CA THR A 652 10.32 -1.62 1.53
C THR A 652 10.04 -0.30 2.23
N LEU A 653 10.30 0.82 1.55
CA LEU A 653 9.97 2.17 2.03
C LEU A 653 8.60 2.58 1.47
N ALA A 654 7.63 2.81 2.36
CA ALA A 654 6.23 3.05 2.01
C ALA A 654 5.50 3.87 3.09
N THR A 655 4.17 3.87 3.07
CA THR A 655 3.32 4.61 4.02
C THR A 655 2.62 3.65 4.94
N TYR A 656 2.92 3.68 6.23
CA TYR A 656 2.45 2.72 7.22
C TYR A 656 1.52 3.36 8.26
N CYS A 657 0.60 2.55 8.79
CA CYS A 657 -0.28 2.89 9.90
C CYS A 657 -0.68 1.61 10.65
N LEU A 658 -0.69 1.64 11.99
CA LEU A 658 -1.26 0.56 12.80
C LEU A 658 -2.77 0.76 12.97
N VAL A 659 -3.51 -0.32 12.72
CA VAL A 659 -4.93 -0.45 13.02
C VAL A 659 -5.10 -1.61 13.99
N GLY A 660 -5.90 -1.42 15.04
CA GLY A 660 -6.25 -2.46 16.00
C GLY A 660 -7.72 -2.83 15.87
N GLN A 661 -8.02 -4.10 16.08
CA GLN A 661 -9.38 -4.59 16.30
C GLN A 661 -9.49 -5.16 17.71
N SER A 662 -10.57 -4.81 18.41
CA SER A 662 -10.85 -5.31 19.76
C SER A 662 -11.27 -6.78 19.69
N MET A 663 -10.62 -7.64 20.47
CA MET A 663 -10.99 -9.05 20.62
C MET A 663 -11.84 -9.32 21.87
N GLY A 664 -11.98 -8.34 22.77
CA GLY A 664 -12.78 -8.46 23.98
C GLY A 664 -12.90 -7.16 24.77
N LYS A 665 -13.86 -7.10 25.69
CA LYS A 665 -14.18 -5.89 26.50
C LYS A 665 -13.09 -5.43 27.47
N ALA A 666 -11.98 -6.16 27.55
CA ALA A 666 -10.80 -5.76 28.30
C ALA A 666 -9.85 -4.86 27.48
N ALA A 667 -9.95 -4.88 26.14
CA ALA A 667 -9.18 -4.04 25.24
C ALA A 667 -9.30 -2.55 25.63
N ALA A 668 -8.15 -1.89 25.77
CA ALA A 668 -8.06 -0.50 26.21
C ALA A 668 -7.08 0.30 25.37
N LYS A 669 -7.40 1.59 25.21
CA LYS A 669 -6.52 2.61 24.65
C LYS A 669 -6.03 3.55 25.74
N ARG A 670 -4.76 3.91 25.71
CA ARG A 670 -4.20 5.04 26.44
C ARG A 670 -4.61 6.34 25.73
N LEU A 671 -5.31 7.22 26.45
CA LEU A 671 -5.60 8.58 26.02
C LEU A 671 -4.73 9.59 26.78
N LYS A 672 -4.21 10.61 26.11
CA LYS A 672 -3.56 11.75 26.73
C LYS A 672 -4.53 12.91 26.86
N LEU A 673 -4.77 13.32 28.10
CA LEU A 673 -5.68 14.39 28.47
C LEU A 673 -4.88 15.66 28.74
N ALA A 674 -5.13 16.73 27.98
CA ALA A 674 -4.42 18.00 28.10
C ALA A 674 -5.41 19.17 28.25
N VAL A 675 -5.15 20.06 29.21
CA VAL A 675 -6.06 21.16 29.57
C VAL A 675 -5.41 22.51 29.31
N PHE A 676 -6.05 23.33 28.46
CA PHE A 676 -5.55 24.64 28.06
C PHE A 676 -6.54 25.76 28.41
N GLY A 677 -6.01 26.96 28.63
CA GLY A 677 -6.77 28.20 28.73
C GLY A 677 -6.02 29.35 28.07
N PRO A 678 -6.65 30.50 27.76
CA PRO A 678 -5.97 31.62 27.12
C PRO A 678 -4.89 32.22 28.04
N ILE A 679 -3.75 32.60 27.45
CA ILE A 679 -2.64 33.30 28.11
C ILE A 679 -3.10 34.65 28.67
N SER A 680 -3.86 35.41 27.88
CA SER A 680 -4.42 36.70 28.28
C SER A 680 -5.93 36.75 28.06
N CYS A 681 -6.66 37.34 29.00
CA CYS A 681 -8.12 37.37 28.99
C CYS A 681 -8.65 38.80 29.18
N THR A 682 -8.92 39.47 28.06
CA THR A 682 -9.51 40.82 28.02
C THR A 682 -11.03 40.80 28.17
N THR A 683 -11.68 39.69 27.82
CA THR A 683 -13.14 39.46 27.90
C THR A 683 -13.61 39.11 29.31
N LEU A 684 -14.91 39.20 29.59
CA LEU A 684 -15.48 38.60 30.82
C LEU A 684 -15.58 37.06 30.72
N ASP A 685 -15.49 36.53 29.50
CA ASP A 685 -15.56 35.10 29.22
C ASP A 685 -14.14 34.50 29.22
N TYR A 686 -13.96 33.41 29.98
CA TYR A 686 -12.77 32.58 30.03
C TYR A 686 -13.10 31.18 29.53
N HIS A 687 -12.30 30.66 28.60
CA HIS A 687 -12.54 29.38 27.94
C HIS A 687 -11.46 28.37 28.32
N ILE A 688 -11.86 27.25 28.94
CA ILE A 688 -10.99 26.11 29.23
C ILE A 688 -11.25 25.05 28.15
N ARG A 689 -10.22 24.66 27.40
CA ARG A 689 -10.28 23.59 26.39
C ARG A 689 -9.64 22.33 26.95
N VAL A 690 -10.37 21.23 26.94
CA VAL A 690 -9.92 19.92 27.41
C VAL A 690 -9.84 18.98 26.22
N TYR A 691 -8.63 18.65 25.82
CA TYR A 691 -8.35 17.74 24.73
C TYR A 691 -8.31 16.30 25.26
N CYS A 692 -8.83 15.37 24.47
CA CYS A 692 -8.75 13.93 24.71
C CYS A 692 -8.15 13.29 23.48
N LEU A 693 -6.84 13.05 23.53
CA LEU A 693 -6.01 12.64 22.40
C LEU A 693 -5.61 11.18 22.53
N ASP A 694 -5.28 10.51 21.44
CA ASP A 694 -4.52 9.26 21.49
C ASP A 694 -3.15 9.52 22.17
N ASP A 695 -2.71 8.66 23.09
CA ASP A 695 -1.44 8.81 23.83
C ASP A 695 -0.21 8.52 22.94
N THR A 696 0.03 9.45 22.02
CA THR A 696 1.16 9.48 21.09
C THR A 696 1.79 10.87 21.10
N GLN A 697 3.12 10.95 20.97
CA GLN A 697 3.84 12.23 21.05
C GLN A 697 3.43 13.20 19.93
N ASP A 698 3.20 12.74 18.69
CA ASP A 698 2.73 13.63 17.60
C ASP A 698 1.38 14.30 17.89
N ALA A 699 0.43 13.57 18.50
CA ALA A 699 -0.89 14.14 18.83
C ALA A 699 -0.79 15.26 19.87
N LEU A 700 0.01 15.04 20.93
CA LEU A 700 0.27 16.07 21.94
C LEU A 700 1.02 17.28 21.33
N LYS A 701 2.04 17.02 20.51
CA LYS A 701 2.81 18.05 19.78
C LYS A 701 1.91 18.88 18.85
N GLU A 702 1.00 18.26 18.10
CA GLU A 702 0.05 18.95 17.23
C GLU A 702 -0.82 19.93 18.02
N VAL A 703 -1.40 19.48 19.15
CA VAL A 703 -2.23 20.34 19.98
C VAL A 703 -1.42 21.45 20.66
N LEU A 704 -0.22 21.16 21.19
CA LEU A 704 0.67 22.18 21.75
C LEU A 704 1.01 23.28 20.72
N GLN A 705 1.33 22.89 19.48
CA GLN A 705 1.59 23.83 18.38
C GLN A 705 0.35 24.65 18.01
N MET A 706 -0.83 24.02 17.96
CA MET A 706 -2.10 24.68 17.64
C MET A 706 -2.52 25.68 18.73
N GLU A 707 -2.46 25.28 20.01
CA GLU A 707 -2.76 26.16 21.15
C GLU A 707 -1.78 27.33 21.24
N THR A 708 -0.48 27.08 20.99
CA THR A 708 0.53 28.16 20.89
C THR A 708 0.13 29.22 19.87
N GLN A 709 -0.33 28.81 18.68
CA GLN A 709 -0.78 29.73 17.63
C GLN A 709 -2.08 30.49 17.99
N MET A 710 -2.92 29.90 18.85
CA MET A 710 -4.16 30.51 19.35
C MET A 710 -3.99 31.32 20.64
N GLY A 711 -2.77 31.43 21.19
CA GLY A 711 -2.50 32.11 22.45
C GLY A 711 -2.98 31.35 23.69
N GLY A 712 -2.97 30.03 23.65
CA GLY A 712 -3.26 29.14 24.77
C GLY A 712 -2.03 28.80 25.62
N LYS A 713 -2.27 28.57 26.92
CA LYS A 713 -1.34 28.09 27.94
C LYS A 713 -1.86 26.76 28.48
N LEU A 714 -0.96 25.80 28.70
CA LEU A 714 -1.26 24.56 29.43
C LEU A 714 -1.51 24.90 30.92
N LEU A 715 -2.60 24.38 31.50
CA LEU A 715 -3.04 24.73 32.86
C LEU A 715 -2.65 23.72 33.96
N ASP A 716 -2.35 22.48 33.58
CA ASP A 716 -1.92 21.36 34.45
C ASP A 716 -1.23 20.33 33.53
N GLU A 717 -0.37 19.47 34.09
CA GLU A 717 0.40 18.49 33.29
C GLU A 717 -0.51 17.47 32.58
N PRO A 718 -0.19 16.99 31.37
CA PRO A 718 -1.07 16.08 30.62
C PRO A 718 -1.13 14.69 31.24
N LYS A 719 -2.32 14.21 31.58
CA LYS A 719 -2.54 12.94 32.31
C LYS A 719 -2.99 11.83 31.36
N THR A 720 -2.48 10.61 31.56
CA THR A 720 -2.93 9.43 30.80
C THR A 720 -4.18 8.82 31.43
N LEU A 721 -5.12 8.35 30.61
CA LEU A 721 -6.36 7.68 31.00
C LEU A 721 -6.58 6.44 30.13
N ASN A 722 -6.83 5.27 30.73
CA ASN A 722 -7.18 4.07 29.97
C ASN A 722 -8.68 4.04 29.64
N PHE A 723 -8.99 4.07 28.35
CA PHE A 723 -10.33 4.07 27.79
C PHE A 723 -10.63 2.68 27.20
N LYS A 724 -11.60 1.98 27.78
CA LYS A 724 -11.90 0.57 27.47
C LYS A 724 -12.98 0.42 26.41
N ASP A 725 -12.95 -0.67 25.66
CA ASP A 725 -14.02 -1.11 24.75
C ASP A 725 -15.26 -1.60 25.53
N SER A 726 -15.93 -0.64 26.15
CA SER A 726 -17.11 -0.85 27.00
C SER A 726 -18.37 -0.23 26.40
N THR A 727 -18.28 0.35 25.20
CA THR A 727 -19.32 1.20 24.56
C THR A 727 -19.73 2.47 25.33
N HIS A 728 -19.08 2.75 26.47
CA HIS A 728 -19.42 3.89 27.33
C HIS A 728 -18.73 5.19 26.94
N ASN A 729 -19.50 6.29 26.94
CA ASN A 729 -19.05 7.65 26.66
C ASN A 729 -17.98 8.15 27.63
N LEU A 730 -17.17 9.10 27.17
CA LEU A 730 -16.29 9.90 28.01
C LEU A 730 -17.09 11.10 28.57
N ARG A 731 -17.11 11.28 29.88
CA ARG A 731 -17.81 12.38 30.57
C ARG A 731 -16.82 13.36 31.18
N LEU A 732 -17.03 14.64 30.90
CA LEU A 732 -16.20 15.75 31.37
C LEU A 732 -17.05 16.70 32.24
N SER A 733 -16.59 17.05 33.43
CA SER A 733 -17.30 17.96 34.33
C SER A 733 -16.37 18.89 35.09
N ILE A 734 -16.87 20.10 35.38
CA ILE A 734 -16.16 21.12 36.16
C ILE A 734 -16.84 21.28 37.53
N HIS A 735 -16.02 21.33 38.57
CA HIS A 735 -16.41 21.34 39.98
C HIS A 735 -15.63 22.43 40.74
N ASP A 736 -16.08 22.72 41.95
CA ASP A 736 -15.43 23.66 42.88
C ASP A 736 -15.17 25.07 42.31
N VAL A 737 -16.02 25.53 41.37
CA VAL A 737 -15.94 26.87 40.77
C VAL A 737 -16.39 27.94 41.79
N PRO A 738 -15.60 28.98 42.09
CA PRO A 738 -15.95 30.03 43.07
C PRO A 738 -17.16 30.87 42.66
N HIS A 739 -18.37 30.44 43.03
CA HIS A 739 -19.63 31.10 42.68
C HIS A 739 -19.79 32.56 43.14
N THR A 740 -18.90 33.06 44.02
CA THR A 740 -18.83 34.47 44.42
C THR A 740 -18.22 35.39 43.35
N HIS A 741 -17.42 34.83 42.43
CA HIS A 741 -16.68 35.60 41.42
C HIS A 741 -16.80 35.03 40.00
N TRP A 742 -17.08 33.73 39.87
CA TRP A 742 -17.15 33.00 38.61
C TRP A 742 -18.48 32.25 38.44
N LYS A 743 -18.99 32.24 37.22
CA LYS A 743 -20.23 31.56 36.84
C LYS A 743 -19.99 30.71 35.59
N SER A 744 -20.35 29.43 35.61
CA SER A 744 -20.34 28.61 34.38
C SER A 744 -21.46 29.03 33.45
N LYS A 745 -21.17 29.21 32.15
CA LYS A 745 -22.19 29.38 31.10
C LYS A 745 -22.78 28.06 30.60
N LEU A 746 -22.23 26.92 31.02
CA LEU A 746 -22.74 25.60 30.66
C LEU A 746 -24.06 25.31 31.38
N ILE A 747 -25.13 25.07 30.62
CA ILE A 747 -26.46 24.73 31.16
C ILE A 747 -26.49 23.30 31.73
N ALA A 748 -25.73 22.39 31.10
CA ALA A 748 -25.55 21.02 31.57
C ALA A 748 -24.52 20.95 32.72
N LYS A 749 -24.66 19.95 33.61
CA LYS A 749 -23.69 19.72 34.70
C LYS A 749 -22.37 19.08 34.23
N TYR A 750 -22.37 18.53 33.02
CA TYR A 750 -21.25 17.84 32.39
C TYR A 750 -21.42 17.89 30.87
N GLN A 751 -20.33 17.64 30.14
CA GLN A 751 -20.31 17.38 28.71
C GLN A 751 -19.99 15.90 28.50
N GLU A 752 -20.46 15.30 27.40
CA GLU A 752 -20.09 13.94 27.02
C GLU A 752 -19.56 13.90 25.59
N ILE A 753 -18.58 13.04 25.38
CA ILE A 753 -18.07 12.67 24.06
C ILE A 753 -18.52 11.24 23.78
N PRO A 754 -19.25 10.99 22.67
CA PRO A 754 -19.69 9.65 22.29
C PRO A 754 -18.54 8.65 22.20
N PHE A 755 -18.77 7.43 22.70
CA PHE A 755 -17.79 6.35 22.69
C PHE A 755 -17.07 6.21 21.34
N TYR A 756 -17.83 6.09 20.25
CA TYR A 756 -17.27 5.87 18.91
C TYR A 756 -16.32 6.97 18.44
N GLN A 757 -16.53 8.24 18.82
CA GLN A 757 -15.64 9.34 18.41
C GLN A 757 -14.26 9.26 19.08
N VAL A 758 -14.22 8.74 20.31
CA VAL A 758 -12.98 8.48 21.05
C VAL A 758 -12.36 7.15 20.61
N TRP A 759 -13.19 6.12 20.39
CA TRP A 759 -12.71 4.78 20.04
C TRP A 759 -12.12 4.71 18.63
N SER A 760 -12.79 5.25 17.61
CA SER A 760 -12.29 5.21 16.21
C SER A 760 -11.13 6.18 15.94
N SER A 761 -10.87 7.11 16.87
CA SER A 761 -9.95 8.25 16.70
C SER A 761 -10.24 9.11 15.46
N SER A 762 -11.50 9.18 15.01
CA SER A 762 -11.93 9.88 13.78
C SER A 762 -11.52 11.36 13.68
N GLN A 763 -11.17 12.02 14.79
CA GLN A 763 -10.69 13.41 14.83
C GLN A 763 -9.41 13.51 15.65
N ARG A 764 -8.35 14.13 15.11
CA ARG A 764 -7.05 14.24 15.82
C ARG A 764 -7.08 15.16 17.05
N THR A 765 -7.88 16.22 17.01
CA THR A 765 -7.89 17.31 18.01
C THR A 765 -9.22 17.39 18.77
N LEU A 766 -9.78 16.23 19.10
CA LEU A 766 -11.04 16.06 19.82
C LEU A 766 -10.97 16.71 21.22
N HIS A 767 -11.89 17.62 21.51
CA HIS A 767 -11.90 18.41 22.75
C HIS A 767 -13.30 18.89 23.15
N CYS A 768 -13.47 19.18 24.45
CA CYS A 768 -14.60 19.96 24.95
C CYS A 768 -14.14 21.34 25.42
N THR A 769 -15.01 22.35 25.27
CA THR A 769 -14.75 23.71 25.80
C THR A 769 -15.71 24.00 26.95
N PHE A 770 -15.18 24.40 28.10
CA PHE A 770 -15.94 24.96 29.22
C PHE A 770 -15.80 26.47 29.23
N THR A 771 -16.92 27.19 29.20
CA THR A 771 -16.93 28.66 29.25
C THR A 771 -17.38 29.14 30.63
N LEU A 772 -16.51 29.91 31.28
CA LEU A 772 -16.73 30.57 32.55
C LEU A 772 -16.87 32.08 32.33
N GLU A 773 -17.70 32.73 33.14
CA GLU A 773 -17.97 34.17 33.13
C GLU A 773 -17.49 34.77 34.45
N ARG A 774 -16.56 35.74 34.42
CA ARG A 774 -16.17 36.51 35.61
C ARG A 774 -17.19 37.61 35.89
N LEU A 775 -17.61 37.73 37.15
CA LEU A 775 -18.56 38.75 37.60
C LEU A 775 -17.95 40.16 37.66
N SER A 776 -16.62 40.27 37.65
CA SER A 776 -15.87 41.52 37.63
C SER A 776 -14.53 41.36 36.91
N SER A 777 -14.07 42.40 36.22
CA SER A 777 -12.73 42.43 35.63
C SER A 777 -11.61 42.48 36.68
N ALA A 778 -11.93 42.80 37.94
CA ALA A 778 -10.98 42.76 39.05
C ALA A 778 -10.70 41.35 39.60
N THR A 779 -11.43 40.32 39.14
CA THR A 779 -11.16 38.93 39.51
C THR A 779 -10.03 38.38 38.62
N THR A 780 -8.86 38.17 39.22
CA THR A 780 -7.65 37.64 38.57
C THR A 780 -7.34 36.18 38.91
N GLU A 781 -8.00 35.58 39.90
CA GLU A 781 -7.76 34.18 40.29
C GLU A 781 -8.90 33.27 39.83
N LEU A 782 -8.53 32.11 39.27
CA LEU A 782 -9.43 31.00 38.97
C LEU A 782 -8.90 29.71 39.60
N SER A 783 -9.68 29.15 40.52
CA SER A 783 -9.50 27.79 41.03
C SER A 783 -10.70 26.94 40.64
N CYS A 784 -10.48 25.70 40.21
CA CYS A 784 -11.55 24.72 39.97
C CYS A 784 -10.97 23.30 39.84
N LYS A 785 -11.84 22.29 39.94
CA LYS A 785 -11.47 20.90 39.61
C LYS A 785 -12.16 20.45 38.34
N LEU A 786 -11.40 19.82 37.44
CA LEU A 786 -11.94 19.27 36.20
C LEU A 786 -11.79 17.75 36.22
N CYS A 787 -12.91 17.04 36.11
CA CYS A 787 -12.94 15.58 36.07
C CYS A 787 -13.21 15.11 34.64
N VAL A 788 -12.38 14.19 34.16
CA VAL A 788 -12.55 13.50 32.87
C VAL A 788 -12.57 12.01 33.15
N ARG A 789 -13.65 11.31 32.81
CA ARG A 789 -13.79 9.89 33.12
C ARG A 789 -14.65 9.15 32.12
N GLN A 790 -14.37 7.88 31.87
CA GLN A 790 -15.31 7.02 31.18
C GLN A 790 -16.52 6.73 32.08
N VAL A 791 -17.71 6.55 31.51
CA VAL A 791 -18.84 6.02 32.29
C VAL A 791 -18.55 4.55 32.59
N GLU A 792 -18.66 4.16 33.87
CA GLU A 792 -18.29 2.82 34.37
C GLU A 792 -16.82 2.38 34.14
N GLY A 793 -15.93 3.32 33.80
CA GLY A 793 -14.50 3.09 33.64
C GLY A 793 -13.62 4.02 34.50
N GLU A 794 -12.37 4.19 34.08
CA GLU A 794 -11.39 5.02 34.79
C GLU A 794 -11.69 6.53 34.68
N GLY A 795 -11.02 7.32 35.53
CA GLY A 795 -11.14 8.77 35.52
C GLY A 795 -9.94 9.50 36.10
N GLN A 796 -9.65 10.66 35.52
CA GLN A 796 -8.61 11.59 35.94
C GLN A 796 -9.23 12.88 36.50
N ILE A 797 -8.48 13.53 37.39
CA ILE A 797 -8.85 14.83 37.98
C ILE A 797 -7.69 15.81 37.81
N PHE A 798 -8.01 16.98 37.24
CA PHE A 798 -7.13 18.13 37.15
C PHE A 798 -7.52 19.13 38.24
N GLN A 799 -6.54 19.65 38.97
CA GLN A 799 -6.76 20.63 40.03
C GLN A 799 -6.17 21.96 39.57
N LEU A 800 -7.02 22.75 38.90
CA LEU A 800 -6.59 23.96 38.22
C LEU A 800 -6.55 25.13 39.21
N SER A 801 -5.40 25.81 39.26
CA SER A 801 -5.21 27.09 39.94
C SER A 801 -4.42 28.02 39.04
N ASN A 802 -5.08 29.00 38.42
CA ASN A 802 -4.46 29.91 37.48
C ASN A 802 -4.70 31.38 37.85
N THR A 803 -3.67 32.19 37.67
CA THR A 803 -3.72 33.66 37.77
C THR A 803 -3.80 34.26 36.37
N LEU A 804 -4.70 35.23 36.19
CA LEU A 804 -5.01 35.92 34.93
C LEU A 804 -4.19 37.22 34.75
N GLU A 805 -3.08 37.34 35.47
CA GLU A 805 -2.17 38.48 35.33
C GLU A 805 -1.31 38.34 34.05
N GLU A 806 -0.76 39.46 33.57
CA GLU A 806 0.09 39.51 32.37
C GLU A 806 1.50 38.94 32.66
N ASP A 807 1.59 37.67 33.05
CA ASP A 807 2.88 37.01 33.20
C ASP A 807 3.40 36.58 31.82
N VAL A 808 4.37 37.33 31.30
CA VAL A 808 4.98 37.15 29.97
C VAL A 808 5.95 35.95 29.95
N GLN A 809 5.68 34.93 30.77
CA GLN A 809 6.40 33.66 30.71
C GLN A 809 5.97 32.92 29.45
N CYS A 810 6.95 32.80 28.55
CA CYS A 810 6.88 31.95 27.37
C CYS A 810 6.31 30.58 27.75
N ILE A 811 5.48 30.03 26.86
CA ILE A 811 4.86 28.70 26.98
C ILE A 811 5.91 27.72 27.47
N ASP A 812 5.58 26.98 28.53
CA ASP A 812 6.50 26.02 29.11
C ASP A 812 6.61 24.80 28.19
N THR A 813 7.54 24.91 27.24
CA THR A 813 7.96 23.82 26.37
C THR A 813 8.89 22.83 27.08
N SER A 814 8.95 22.81 28.42
CA SER A 814 9.65 21.78 29.21
C SER A 814 9.25 20.35 28.81
N LEU A 815 7.99 20.14 28.40
CA LEU A 815 7.45 18.88 27.88
C LEU A 815 7.89 18.53 26.44
N MET A 816 8.58 19.45 25.75
CA MET A 816 9.14 19.27 24.41
C MET A 816 10.66 19.41 24.53
N ASP A 817 11.39 18.29 24.61
CA ASP A 817 12.83 18.33 24.89
C ASP A 817 13.59 19.30 23.95
N PRO A 818 14.20 20.38 24.45
CA PRO A 818 14.95 21.34 23.63
C PRO A 818 16.16 20.71 22.92
N ALA A 819 16.66 19.56 23.39
CA ALA A 819 17.73 18.81 22.73
C ALA A 819 17.27 18.09 21.45
N SER A 820 15.96 17.87 21.26
CA SER A 820 15.37 17.13 20.14
C SER A 820 15.45 17.79 18.75
N ASN A 821 16.16 18.92 18.60
CA ASN A 821 16.35 19.60 17.32
C ASN A 821 17.16 18.77 16.28
N ILE A 822 17.72 17.63 16.69
CA ILE A 822 18.43 16.70 15.80
C ILE A 822 17.42 15.91 14.97
N THR A 823 17.28 16.26 13.69
CA THR A 823 16.43 15.52 12.76
C THR A 823 17.14 14.34 12.09
N THR A 824 18.48 14.32 12.11
CA THR A 824 19.31 13.41 11.31
C THR A 824 20.64 13.13 12.01
N LEU A 825 20.95 11.86 12.27
CA LEU A 825 22.26 11.36 12.67
C LEU A 825 22.82 10.49 11.53
N VAL A 826 24.12 10.59 11.22
CA VAL A 826 24.73 9.89 10.07
C VAL A 826 25.96 9.09 10.50
N GLY A 827 26.09 7.88 9.96
CA GLY A 827 27.23 7.01 10.20
C GLY A 827 27.31 6.51 11.66
N PRO A 828 28.50 6.28 12.22
CA PRO A 828 28.66 5.60 13.51
C PRO A 828 28.03 6.37 14.69
N ASN A 829 27.87 7.69 14.58
CA ASN A 829 27.27 8.53 15.62
C ASN A 829 25.76 8.31 15.79
N ALA A 830 25.13 7.52 14.91
CA ALA A 830 23.72 7.15 14.98
C ALA A 830 23.46 5.83 15.74
N PHE A 831 24.52 5.14 16.19
CA PHE A 831 24.46 3.83 16.83
C PHE A 831 25.20 3.86 18.16
N ARG A 832 24.68 3.18 19.19
CA ARG A 832 25.35 3.04 20.49
C ARG A 832 26.37 1.91 20.48
N ILE A 833 26.12 0.82 19.76
CA ILE A 833 27.02 -0.33 19.66
C ILE A 833 28.13 -0.06 18.63
N PRO A 834 29.42 -0.01 19.02
CA PRO A 834 30.51 0.16 18.07
C PRO A 834 30.56 -0.96 17.03
N LEU A 835 30.82 -0.62 15.77
CA LEU A 835 30.88 -1.57 14.65
C LEU A 835 31.83 -2.75 14.90
N SER A 836 32.94 -2.52 15.62
CA SER A 836 33.92 -3.53 16.02
C SER A 836 33.32 -4.58 16.97
N ILE A 837 32.54 -4.15 17.96
CA ILE A 837 31.86 -5.02 18.93
C ILE A 837 30.71 -5.74 18.24
N ARG A 838 29.92 -5.02 17.44
CA ARG A 838 28.81 -5.57 16.66
C ARG A 838 29.25 -6.71 15.72
N GLN A 839 30.37 -6.56 15.01
CA GLN A 839 30.91 -7.61 14.14
C GLN A 839 31.32 -8.87 14.92
N LYS A 840 31.93 -8.71 16.11
CA LYS A 840 32.26 -9.85 16.99
C LYS A 840 31.01 -10.58 17.48
N LEU A 841 29.97 -9.84 17.90
CA LEU A 841 28.70 -10.43 18.37
C LEU A 841 28.03 -11.23 17.25
N CYS A 842 27.90 -10.67 16.05
CA CYS A 842 27.35 -11.38 14.88
C CYS A 842 28.16 -12.65 14.59
N GLY A 843 29.49 -12.53 14.49
CA GLY A 843 30.39 -13.66 14.23
C GLY A 843 30.35 -14.77 15.29
N SER A 844 29.96 -14.46 16.53
CA SER A 844 29.85 -15.42 17.64
C SER A 844 28.45 -16.03 17.81
N LEU A 845 27.39 -15.37 17.34
CA LEU A 845 26.00 -15.77 17.61
C LEU A 845 25.20 -16.15 16.37
N ASP A 846 25.62 -15.78 15.15
CA ASP A 846 24.97 -16.21 13.91
C ASP A 846 25.19 -17.71 13.60
N ALA A 847 26.27 -18.30 14.14
CA ALA A 847 26.55 -19.73 14.00
C ALA A 847 25.61 -20.56 14.90
N PRO A 848 24.84 -21.54 14.36
CA PRO A 848 23.86 -22.30 15.14
C PRO A 848 24.56 -23.20 16.17
N GLN A 849 24.15 -23.11 17.43
CA GLN A 849 24.73 -23.87 18.53
C GLN A 849 23.80 -25.01 18.98
N THR A 850 24.39 -26.17 19.31
CA THR A 850 23.64 -27.42 19.61
C THR A 850 22.74 -27.35 20.85
N ARG A 851 22.92 -26.35 21.71
CA ARG A 851 22.09 -26.08 22.90
C ARG A 851 21.14 -24.87 22.74
N GLY A 852 21.02 -24.30 21.54
CA GLY A 852 20.22 -23.08 21.31
C GLY A 852 20.84 -21.78 21.86
N ASN A 853 22.02 -21.84 22.50
CA ASN A 853 22.80 -20.67 22.92
C ASN A 853 23.46 -20.00 21.71
N ASP A 854 22.63 -19.37 20.89
CA ASP A 854 22.96 -18.56 19.72
C ASP A 854 21.99 -17.36 19.66
N TRP A 855 21.84 -16.73 18.50
CA TRP A 855 20.94 -15.60 18.29
C TRP A 855 19.49 -15.84 18.77
N ARG A 856 19.01 -17.09 18.81
CA ARG A 856 17.65 -17.42 19.29
C ARG A 856 17.49 -17.17 20.79
N MET A 857 18.51 -17.51 21.58
CA MET A 857 18.48 -17.28 23.02
C MET A 857 18.73 -15.81 23.37
N LEU A 858 19.47 -15.07 22.53
CA LEU A 858 19.54 -13.61 22.62
C LEU A 858 18.16 -12.97 22.36
N ALA A 859 17.48 -13.38 21.28
CA ALA A 859 16.14 -12.88 20.97
C ALA A 859 15.15 -13.17 22.11
N HIS A 860 15.13 -14.39 22.65
CA HIS A 860 14.29 -14.75 23.79
C HIS A 860 14.58 -13.91 25.04
N LYS A 861 15.86 -13.67 25.37
CA LYS A 861 16.24 -12.84 26.52
C LYS A 861 15.88 -11.36 26.36
N LEU A 862 15.77 -10.87 25.13
CA LEU A 862 15.34 -9.50 24.81
C LEU A 862 13.82 -9.39 24.56
N ASN A 863 13.04 -10.47 24.72
CA ASN A 863 11.61 -10.55 24.39
C ASN A 863 11.30 -10.25 22.89
N LEU A 864 12.22 -10.65 22.01
CA LEU A 864 12.16 -10.48 20.54
C LEU A 864 11.91 -11.81 19.82
N ASP A 865 11.41 -12.83 20.51
CA ASP A 865 11.24 -14.20 20.00
C ASP A 865 9.85 -14.51 19.43
N ARG A 866 8.93 -13.54 19.40
CA ARG A 866 7.55 -13.68 18.91
C ARG A 866 7.45 -14.35 17.52
N TYR A 867 8.38 -14.04 16.61
CA TYR A 867 8.49 -14.72 15.31
C TYR A 867 9.96 -14.90 14.85
N LEU A 868 10.68 -15.80 15.51
CA LEU A 868 12.09 -16.12 15.23
C LEU A 868 12.40 -16.46 13.75
N ASN A 869 11.41 -17.00 13.02
CA ASN A 869 11.58 -17.37 11.61
C ASN A 869 11.93 -16.18 10.71
N TYR A 870 11.47 -14.96 11.01
CA TYR A 870 11.86 -13.77 10.24
C TYR A 870 13.37 -13.54 10.30
N PHE A 871 13.97 -13.56 11.48
CA PHE A 871 15.41 -13.38 11.66
C PHE A 871 16.21 -14.50 10.98
N ALA A 872 15.71 -15.74 11.01
CA ALA A 872 16.33 -16.88 10.34
C ALA A 872 16.45 -16.73 8.81
N THR A 873 15.59 -15.92 8.16
CA THR A 873 15.71 -15.63 6.71
C THR A 873 16.83 -14.64 6.37
N LYS A 874 17.38 -13.94 7.36
CA LYS A 874 18.33 -12.84 7.14
C LYS A 874 19.77 -13.37 7.15
N SER A 875 20.65 -12.68 6.44
CA SER A 875 22.07 -13.05 6.28
C SER A 875 22.89 -12.98 7.58
N SER A 876 22.40 -12.26 8.59
CA SER A 876 22.94 -12.18 9.95
C SER A 876 21.78 -11.96 10.92
N PRO A 877 21.19 -13.02 11.50
CA PRO A 877 20.07 -12.92 12.44
C PRO A 877 20.42 -12.04 13.65
N THR A 878 21.59 -12.26 14.26
CA THR A 878 22.10 -11.44 15.39
C THR A 878 22.20 -9.98 15.00
N GLY A 879 22.71 -9.71 13.79
CA GLY A 879 22.89 -8.35 13.31
C GLY A 879 21.57 -7.57 13.24
N VAL A 880 20.46 -8.23 12.90
CA VAL A 880 19.13 -7.62 12.80
C VAL A 880 18.45 -7.49 14.17
N ILE A 881 18.70 -8.45 15.09
CA ILE A 881 18.28 -8.34 16.50
C ILE A 881 18.95 -7.13 17.17
N LEU A 882 20.25 -6.90 16.92
CA LEU A 882 20.96 -5.73 17.44
C LEU A 882 20.48 -4.41 16.80
N ASP A 883 20.08 -4.41 15.52
CA ASP A 883 19.45 -3.24 14.89
C ASP A 883 18.13 -2.88 15.60
N LEU A 884 17.33 -3.90 15.96
CA LEU A 884 16.06 -3.71 16.68
C LEU A 884 16.27 -3.23 18.12
N TRP A 885 17.24 -3.82 18.85
CA TRP A 885 17.61 -3.35 20.19
C TRP A 885 18.03 -1.88 20.19
N GLU A 886 18.86 -1.45 19.22
CA GLU A 886 19.24 -0.04 19.04
C GLU A 886 18.01 0.87 18.83
N ALA A 887 17.01 0.42 18.07
CA ALA A 887 15.81 1.19 17.78
C ALA A 887 14.84 1.30 18.98
N GLN A 888 14.79 0.27 19.85
CA GLN A 888 13.99 0.25 21.07
C GLN A 888 14.56 1.17 22.16
N HIS A 889 15.89 1.18 22.31
CA HIS A 889 16.57 1.87 23.40
C HIS A 889 17.11 3.26 22.98
N PHE A 890 16.72 3.79 21.82
CA PHE A 890 17.15 5.11 21.39
C PHE A 890 16.37 6.25 22.11
N PRO A 891 17.02 7.32 22.62
CA PRO A 891 18.46 7.63 22.54
C PRO A 891 19.29 7.13 23.73
N ASP A 892 18.66 6.79 24.86
CA ASP A 892 19.30 6.67 26.18
C ASP A 892 19.78 5.26 26.54
N GLY A 893 19.89 4.38 25.54
CA GLY A 893 20.05 2.94 25.73
C GLY A 893 21.28 2.51 26.51
N ASP A 894 21.04 1.80 27.62
CA ASP A 894 22.08 1.31 28.49
C ASP A 894 22.71 0.04 27.93
N LEU A 895 23.95 0.17 27.41
CA LEU A 895 24.76 -0.96 26.95
C LEU A 895 25.03 -1.99 28.07
N ASN A 896 24.89 -1.62 29.35
CA ASN A 896 25.01 -2.55 30.46
C ASN A 896 23.88 -3.58 30.51
N GLU A 897 22.66 -3.25 30.02
CA GLU A 897 21.55 -4.20 29.96
C GLU A 897 21.83 -5.30 28.93
N LEU A 898 22.26 -4.91 27.72
CA LEU A 898 22.70 -5.84 26.69
C LEU A 898 23.91 -6.67 27.15
N ALA A 899 24.83 -6.06 27.91
CA ALA A 899 25.96 -6.77 28.51
C ALA A 899 25.53 -7.81 29.55
N ALA A 900 24.58 -7.47 30.43
CA ALA A 900 24.03 -8.39 31.43
C ALA A 900 23.31 -9.59 30.77
N VAL A 901 22.52 -9.35 29.71
CA VAL A 901 21.90 -10.41 28.91
C VAL A 901 22.96 -11.35 28.31
N LEU A 902 24.05 -10.81 27.75
CA LEU A 902 25.14 -11.63 27.21
C LEU A 902 25.91 -12.40 28.30
N GLU A 903 26.01 -11.86 29.52
CA GLU A 903 26.58 -12.55 30.67
C GLU A 903 25.69 -13.71 31.14
N GLU A 904 24.36 -13.53 31.20
CA GLU A 904 23.42 -14.62 31.48
C GLU A 904 23.45 -15.73 30.43
N MET A 905 23.81 -15.41 29.18
CA MET A 905 24.07 -16.41 28.13
C MET A 905 25.38 -17.20 28.34
N GLY A 906 26.13 -16.94 29.42
CA GLY A 906 27.38 -17.62 29.77
C GLY A 906 28.57 -17.24 28.87
N ARG A 907 28.54 -16.06 28.24
CA ARG A 907 29.57 -15.61 27.28
C ARG A 907 30.71 -14.84 27.98
N HIS A 908 31.36 -15.50 28.95
CA HIS A 908 32.45 -14.94 29.77
C HIS A 908 33.83 -14.87 29.06
N ASP A 909 33.90 -14.32 27.83
CA ASP A 909 35.15 -14.18 27.08
C ASP A 909 35.35 -12.73 26.62
N GLY A 910 36.16 -11.95 27.36
CA GLY A 910 36.92 -10.74 26.92
C GLY A 910 36.20 -9.56 26.23
N ASN A 911 34.92 -9.70 25.85
CA ASN A 911 34.20 -8.80 24.95
C ASN A 911 33.40 -7.74 25.71
N LEU A 912 33.00 -8.04 26.95
CA LEU A 912 32.31 -7.11 27.86
C LEU A 912 33.23 -5.96 28.31
N ALA A 913 34.51 -6.26 28.56
CA ALA A 913 35.48 -5.28 29.04
C ALA A 913 35.74 -4.12 28.05
N SER A 914 35.45 -4.31 26.75
CA SER A 914 35.49 -3.23 25.76
C SER A 914 34.20 -2.41 25.64
N MET A 915 33.05 -2.90 26.15
CA MET A 915 31.79 -2.13 26.11
C MET A 915 31.76 -1.02 27.17
N THR A 916 32.48 -1.21 28.28
CA THR A 916 32.51 -0.25 29.42
C THR A 916 33.72 0.68 29.43
N THR A 917 34.65 0.56 28.47
CA THR A 917 35.93 1.32 28.46
C THR A 917 36.12 2.26 27.27
N GLU A 918 35.19 2.31 26.31
CA GLU A 918 35.18 3.27 25.18
C GLU A 918 33.94 4.19 25.21
N HIS A 919 33.80 4.96 26.30
CA HIS A 919 32.91 6.13 26.42
C HIS A 919 33.67 7.34 26.98
#